data_AF-A0A3A4ABI6-F1
#
_entry.id   AF-A0A3A4ABI6-F1
#
_cell.length_a   1.000
_cell.length_b   1.000
_cell.length_c   1.000
_cell.angle_alpha   90.00
_cell.angle_beta   90.00
_cell.angle_gamma   90.00
#
_symmetry.space_group_name_H-M   'P 1'
#
loop_
_entity.id
_entity.type
_entity.pdbx_description
1 polymer ?
#
loop_
_entity_poly.entity_id
_entity_poly.type
_entity_poly.pdbx_seq_one_letter_code
_entity_poly.pdbx_strand_id
1 'polypeptide(L)'
;MREHVDAVVVGSGFGGAVTAYRLAEGGKSVVVLERGDKFAPGDFPRSRTDMSRAFWDPKASLYGMFDVWSFDGLDSVVSSGLGGGSLIYANVLMRKDERWFVHEQPLPGGGYENWPVSRAELDPHYDEVERMLGGTPYPLDRPAYARAGKTHVLQDAAAELGLSWHLPKLAVSFAPSPDAEPALGLEIAPAPYGNLHGDHIRRFTCRLCGECDIGCNDGAKNSLDHTYLSAAQHHGADLRELSEVRAIRPRHGGGYEVEYVRHDKTGGAPDPRTITCDRLVLAAGTLGTTYLLLRNRKALPGLSDALGTRFSGNGDLLTFLLNTRERDRLRPLDASRGPVITSAIRLPDEADGFPGAGRGAYIQDGGYPAFADWITAQADVGGNVARMARFLLDRFREFISGAPDTNLSQELSELIGQGALSVSSLPLLGMGRDTPDGVLALRDGRLDVAWTTQTSEQYFERVRETMRRIADVLGAEYKDNPMWFLKRIITVHPVGGAPIGRHPGEGVADPFGEVYGHPGLYVADAAAMPGPVGVNPSLTIAAMANRLASRILEPGGTGQAAAARPAGGVGDDAACDRAEPEGHAGQAGRTSLSFTEEMKGHYRAGAGNPSPGSGEPFSFRLTITADDVDRFLAEPDHLARAEGWIESAVCGGRRRVEAGWFNLFAPGGAPDRRLMRYRLHFTDADGRLRTLSGWKNVFHGPPTDIWADTSTLFFRLLEGHVAEGKDEEALIVGAGTLRIELVDFIQQLTTFRTEGPKGLSALERFARFFVGELWDVYGPAKRKVRV
;
A
#
# COMPACT_ATOMS: atom_id res chain seq x y z
N MET A 1 15.37 17.19 38.20
CA MET A 1 14.82 18.31 37.39
C MET A 1 14.39 17.70 36.07
N ARG A 2 13.13 17.85 35.63
CA ARG A 2 12.71 17.36 34.30
C ARG A 2 13.40 18.22 33.25
N GLU A 3 13.93 17.60 32.22
CA GLU A 3 14.57 18.30 31.10
C GLU A 3 13.58 19.23 30.38
N HIS A 4 14.05 20.43 30.02
CA HIS A 4 13.24 21.45 29.36
C HIS A 4 14.04 22.17 28.28
N VAL A 5 13.42 22.40 27.11
CA VAL A 5 14.03 23.03 25.93
C VAL A 5 13.04 23.94 25.20
N ASP A 6 13.52 24.84 24.33
CA ASP A 6 12.66 25.73 23.55
C ASP A 6 11.78 24.95 22.57
N ALA A 7 12.34 23.93 21.91
CA ALA A 7 11.63 23.12 20.92
C ALA A 7 11.98 21.63 20.97
N VAL A 8 10.95 20.79 20.92
CA VAL A 8 11.09 19.36 20.60
C VAL A 8 10.57 19.12 19.19
N VAL A 9 11.37 18.46 18.36
CA VAL A 9 11.00 18.04 17.00
C VAL A 9 10.89 16.51 16.98
N VAL A 10 9.73 15.99 16.62
CA VAL A 10 9.45 14.55 16.58
C VAL A 10 9.61 14.05 15.15
N GLY A 11 10.63 13.23 14.89
CA GLY A 11 10.99 12.76 13.56
C GLY A 11 12.06 13.64 12.89
N SER A 12 12.94 13.00 12.13
CA SER A 12 14.11 13.63 11.50
C SER A 12 14.09 13.63 9.96
N GLY A 13 12.90 13.46 9.37
CA GLY A 13 12.70 13.61 7.91
C GLY A 13 12.75 15.07 7.44
N PHE A 14 12.33 15.34 6.20
CA PHE A 14 12.42 16.69 5.59
C PHE A 14 11.85 17.80 6.47
N GLY A 15 10.64 17.60 6.99
CA GLY A 15 9.99 18.57 7.87
C GLY A 15 10.77 18.83 9.17
N GLY A 16 11.23 17.76 9.80
CA GLY A 16 11.89 17.80 11.10
C GLY A 16 13.31 18.36 11.00
N ALA A 17 14.10 17.87 10.04
CA ALA A 17 15.49 18.29 9.85
C ALA A 17 15.59 19.79 9.48
N VAL A 18 14.73 20.26 8.58
CA VAL A 18 14.68 21.68 8.19
C VAL A 18 14.29 22.55 9.38
N THR A 19 13.22 22.18 10.09
CA THR A 19 12.75 22.95 11.25
C THR A 19 13.81 22.96 12.36
N ALA A 20 14.42 21.82 12.67
CA ALA A 20 15.46 21.70 13.69
C ALA A 20 16.67 22.57 13.38
N TYR A 21 17.17 22.53 12.13
CA TYR A 21 18.28 23.38 11.70
C TYR A 21 17.94 24.86 11.85
N ARG A 22 16.81 25.31 11.32
CA ARG A 22 16.43 26.74 11.35
C ARG A 22 16.26 27.25 12.77
N LEU A 23 15.63 26.47 13.65
CA LEU A 23 15.48 26.84 15.05
C LEU A 23 16.83 26.87 15.80
N ALA A 24 17.70 25.89 15.57
CA ALA A 24 19.03 25.85 16.19
C ALA A 24 19.93 27.00 15.68
N GLU A 25 19.92 27.27 14.36
CA GLU A 25 20.58 28.43 13.76
C GLU A 25 20.06 29.74 14.34
N GLY A 26 18.75 29.81 14.62
CA GLY A 26 18.10 30.91 15.34
C GLY A 26 18.39 30.97 16.85
N GLY A 27 19.32 30.14 17.36
CA GLY A 27 19.77 30.14 18.76
C GLY A 27 18.80 29.49 19.75
N LYS A 28 17.86 28.67 19.28
CA LYS A 28 16.95 27.91 20.15
C LYS A 28 17.60 26.61 20.61
N SER A 29 17.30 26.19 21.84
CA SER A 29 17.60 24.84 22.32
C SER A 29 16.61 23.84 21.69
N VAL A 30 17.13 22.94 20.85
CA VAL A 30 16.33 22.01 20.06
C VAL A 30 16.72 20.58 20.39
N VAL A 31 15.74 19.73 20.65
CA VAL A 31 15.91 18.27 20.73
C VAL A 31 15.12 17.61 19.60
N VAL A 32 15.80 16.79 18.80
CA VAL A 32 15.18 15.94 17.78
C VAL A 32 15.04 14.52 18.32
N LEU A 33 13.81 14.01 18.35
CA LEU A 33 13.51 12.63 18.75
C LEU A 33 13.25 11.80 17.51
N GLU A 34 14.20 10.95 17.12
CA GLU A 34 14.08 10.03 16.01
C GLU A 34 13.89 8.60 16.53
N ARG A 35 12.85 7.91 16.08
CA ARG A 35 12.61 6.53 16.49
C ARG A 35 13.68 5.59 15.95
N GLY A 36 14.16 5.83 14.74
CA GLY A 36 15.15 5.02 14.06
C GLY A 36 16.60 5.24 14.48
N ASP A 37 17.49 4.52 13.82
CA ASP A 37 18.94 4.60 14.01
C ASP A 37 19.61 5.56 13.02
N LYS A 38 20.88 5.91 13.24
CA LYS A 38 21.71 6.58 12.22
C LYS A 38 22.44 5.57 11.33
N PHE A 39 22.62 5.93 10.06
CA PHE A 39 23.28 5.10 9.06
C PHE A 39 24.34 5.92 8.33
N ALA A 40 25.62 5.58 8.49
CA ALA A 40 26.70 6.20 7.76
C ALA A 40 26.94 5.49 6.40
N PRO A 41 27.61 6.15 5.43
CA PRO A 41 28.23 5.46 4.30
C PRO A 41 29.03 4.22 4.75
N GLY A 42 28.61 3.04 4.31
CA GLY A 42 29.14 1.73 4.73
C GLY A 42 28.13 0.89 5.53
N ASP A 43 27.20 1.52 6.23
CA ASP A 43 26.21 0.83 7.08
C ASP A 43 24.97 0.35 6.28
N PHE A 44 24.75 0.88 5.07
CA PHE A 44 23.57 0.55 4.29
C PHE A 44 23.63 -0.90 3.78
N PRO A 45 22.52 -1.66 3.89
CA PRO A 45 22.51 -3.11 3.68
C PRO A 45 22.84 -3.47 2.23
N ARG A 46 23.74 -4.44 2.03
CA ARG A 46 24.11 -4.97 0.70
C ARG A 46 24.07 -6.49 0.59
N SER A 47 24.06 -7.20 1.71
CA SER A 47 23.83 -8.65 1.72
C SER A 47 22.38 -9.00 2.04
N ARG A 48 21.96 -10.24 1.72
CA ARG A 48 20.65 -10.76 2.12
C ARG A 48 20.45 -10.73 3.64
N THR A 49 21.52 -11.01 4.38
CA THR A 49 21.50 -10.99 5.85
C THR A 49 21.30 -9.57 6.37
N ASP A 50 22.01 -8.58 5.80
CA ASP A 50 21.82 -7.18 6.20
C ASP A 50 20.41 -6.70 5.85
N MET A 51 19.91 -7.05 4.67
CA MET A 51 18.56 -6.67 4.22
C MET A 51 17.48 -7.24 5.13
N SER A 52 17.64 -8.46 5.64
CA SER A 52 16.69 -9.05 6.60
C SER A 52 16.60 -8.28 7.93
N ARG A 53 17.66 -7.56 8.29
CA ARG A 53 17.75 -6.70 9.49
C ARG A 53 17.47 -5.23 9.20
N ALA A 54 17.24 -4.88 7.95
CA ALA A 54 17.03 -3.50 7.50
C ALA A 54 15.60 -3.00 7.77
N PHE A 55 14.72 -3.84 8.33
CA PHE A 55 13.35 -3.46 8.69
C PHE A 55 13.24 -2.89 10.10
N TRP A 56 12.25 -2.03 10.30
CA TRP A 56 11.88 -1.44 11.58
C TRP A 56 10.75 -2.25 12.22
N ASP A 57 11.10 -3.06 13.22
CA ASP A 57 10.15 -3.72 14.09
C ASP A 57 10.78 -3.90 15.50
N PRO A 58 10.57 -2.93 16.39
CA PRO A 58 11.08 -3.00 17.76
C PRO A 58 10.62 -4.24 18.54
N LYS A 59 9.45 -4.84 18.21
CA LYS A 59 8.99 -6.06 18.90
C LYS A 59 9.84 -7.26 18.54
N ALA A 60 10.35 -7.30 17.31
CA ALA A 60 11.30 -8.29 16.83
C ALA A 60 12.78 -7.89 17.07
N SER A 61 13.03 -6.80 17.81
CA SER A 61 14.38 -6.20 17.98
C SER A 61 15.05 -5.85 16.65
N LEU A 62 14.25 -5.46 15.65
CA LEU A 62 14.73 -4.98 14.35
C LEU A 62 14.66 -3.45 14.35
N TYR A 63 15.80 -2.81 14.14
CA TYR A 63 15.96 -1.35 14.21
C TYR A 63 16.49 -0.77 12.89
N GLY A 64 16.15 -1.41 11.77
CA GLY A 64 16.58 -1.00 10.44
C GLY A 64 15.76 0.18 9.87
N MET A 65 16.17 0.65 8.70
CA MET A 65 15.65 1.88 8.10
C MET A 65 14.29 1.75 7.42
N PHE A 66 13.80 0.56 7.04
CA PHE A 66 12.57 0.39 6.27
C PHE A 66 11.39 0.06 7.18
N ASP A 67 10.29 0.79 7.06
CA ASP A 67 9.04 0.52 7.78
C ASP A 67 7.90 0.40 6.75
N VAL A 68 7.18 -0.72 6.78
CA VAL A 68 6.13 -1.01 5.81
C VAL A 68 4.77 -1.00 6.49
N TRP A 69 3.95 -0.06 6.04
CA TRP A 69 2.57 0.09 6.45
C TRP A 69 1.66 -0.54 5.41
N SER A 70 0.83 -1.50 5.81
CA SER A 70 -0.13 -2.16 4.93
C SER A 70 -1.54 -1.87 5.37
N PHE A 71 -2.39 -1.48 4.42
CA PHE A 71 -3.80 -1.16 4.62
C PHE A 71 -4.66 -1.91 3.59
N ASP A 72 -5.97 -1.78 3.70
CA ASP A 72 -6.86 -2.24 2.64
C ASP A 72 -6.70 -1.34 1.40
N GLY A 73 -6.34 -1.94 0.26
CA GLY A 73 -6.14 -1.23 -1.01
C GLY A 73 -4.84 -0.41 -1.16
N LEU A 74 -4.02 -0.23 -0.11
CA LEU A 74 -2.80 0.58 -0.18
C LEU A 74 -1.70 0.08 0.75
N ASP A 75 -0.48 0.01 0.22
CA ASP A 75 0.75 -0.26 0.96
C ASP A 75 1.66 0.98 0.90
N SER A 76 2.38 1.28 1.97
CA SER A 76 3.34 2.39 2.00
C SER A 76 4.66 1.97 2.63
N VAL A 77 5.76 2.34 1.97
CA VAL A 77 7.12 2.14 2.46
C VAL A 77 7.67 3.48 2.91
N VAL A 78 7.96 3.58 4.20
CA VAL A 78 8.55 4.78 4.83
C VAL A 78 9.87 4.42 5.51
N SER A 79 10.57 5.42 6.05
CA SER A 79 11.84 5.20 6.72
C SER A 79 11.83 5.55 8.20
N SER A 80 12.49 4.70 8.99
CA SER A 80 12.80 4.88 10.40
C SER A 80 14.32 5.01 10.57
N GLY A 81 14.84 6.23 10.48
CA GLY A 81 16.27 6.48 10.64
C GLY A 81 16.55 7.97 10.76
N LEU A 82 17.73 8.33 11.27
CA LEU A 82 18.18 9.71 11.40
C LEU A 82 18.39 10.30 10.00
N GLY A 83 17.42 11.08 9.53
CA GLY A 83 17.29 11.56 8.16
C GLY A 83 15.98 11.14 7.47
N GLY A 84 15.20 10.25 8.08
CA GLY A 84 13.90 9.77 7.60
C GLY A 84 13.92 9.30 6.15
N GLY A 85 12.86 9.58 5.41
CA GLY A 85 12.72 9.18 4.00
C GLY A 85 13.85 9.65 3.07
N SER A 86 14.64 10.67 3.47
CA SER A 86 15.81 11.07 2.70
C SER A 86 16.86 9.96 2.61
N LEU A 87 16.89 8.97 3.50
CA LEU A 87 17.81 7.84 3.42
C LEU A 87 17.46 6.89 2.26
N ILE A 88 16.17 6.78 1.90
CA ILE A 88 15.65 5.77 0.95
C ILE A 88 14.89 6.34 -0.26
N TYR A 89 14.90 7.66 -0.47
CA TYR A 89 14.29 8.28 -1.67
C TYR A 89 15.23 8.37 -2.89
N ALA A 90 14.65 8.65 -4.05
CA ALA A 90 15.35 8.77 -5.33
C ALA A 90 16.00 10.14 -5.62
N ASN A 91 16.06 11.05 -4.63
CA ASN A 91 16.76 12.36 -4.71
C ASN A 91 16.13 13.46 -5.56
N VAL A 92 14.94 13.25 -6.11
CA VAL A 92 14.31 14.24 -6.99
C VAL A 92 13.84 15.47 -6.21
N LEU A 93 14.22 16.65 -6.70
CA LEU A 93 13.86 17.96 -6.19
C LEU A 93 13.04 18.71 -7.24
N MET A 94 11.75 18.38 -7.33
CA MET A 94 10.80 19.06 -8.21
C MET A 94 9.90 19.99 -7.41
N ARG A 95 9.74 21.22 -7.89
CA ARG A 95 8.81 22.19 -7.29
C ARG A 95 7.38 21.86 -7.71
N LYS A 96 6.42 22.00 -6.79
CA LYS A 96 5.00 21.92 -7.15
C LYS A 96 4.67 22.98 -8.20
N ASP A 97 3.97 22.59 -9.27
CA ASP A 97 3.58 23.52 -10.33
C ASP A 97 2.64 24.62 -9.79
N GLU A 98 2.84 25.86 -10.22
CA GLU A 98 2.02 27.00 -9.81
C GLU A 98 0.54 26.78 -10.11
N ARG A 99 0.24 26.16 -11.26
CA ARG A 99 -1.10 25.82 -11.71
C ARG A 99 -1.74 24.68 -10.91
N TRP A 100 -1.02 24.10 -9.96
CA TRP A 100 -1.50 23.01 -9.12
C TRP A 100 -1.77 23.43 -7.66
N PHE A 101 -1.59 24.72 -7.35
CA PHE A 101 -2.11 25.36 -6.14
C PHE A 101 -3.56 25.86 -6.40
N VAL A 102 -4.44 24.96 -6.86
CA VAL A 102 -5.77 25.32 -7.40
C VAL A 102 -6.92 25.04 -6.46
N HIS A 103 -8.03 25.69 -6.82
CA HIS A 103 -9.43 25.55 -6.41
C HIS A 103 -10.08 24.27 -7.01
N GLU A 104 -9.91 23.07 -6.42
CA GLU A 104 -10.63 21.85 -6.91
C GLU A 104 -12.09 21.79 -6.41
N GLN A 105 -12.89 20.80 -6.84
CA GLN A 105 -14.32 20.77 -6.48
C GLN A 105 -14.58 20.53 -4.98
N PRO A 106 -15.59 21.18 -4.38
CA PRO A 106 -16.00 20.93 -3.00
C PRO A 106 -16.61 19.52 -2.88
N LEU A 107 -16.44 18.90 -1.71
CA LEU A 107 -17.07 17.61 -1.41
C LEU A 107 -18.60 17.79 -1.27
N PRO A 108 -19.42 16.95 -1.94
CA PRO A 108 -19.26 15.50 -2.09
C PRO A 108 -18.88 15.04 -3.51
N GLY A 109 -17.82 14.23 -3.63
CA GLY A 109 -17.25 13.78 -4.92
C GLY A 109 -15.72 13.69 -4.97
N GLY A 110 -15.01 14.11 -3.92
CA GLY A 110 -13.68 13.58 -3.56
C GLY A 110 -12.51 14.57 -3.40
N GLY A 111 -12.63 15.85 -3.76
CA GLY A 111 -11.45 16.74 -3.89
C GLY A 111 -11.05 17.56 -2.65
N TYR A 112 -9.88 18.22 -2.73
CA TYR A 112 -9.53 19.34 -1.86
C TYR A 112 -9.61 20.66 -2.60
N GLU A 113 -10.42 21.59 -2.09
CA GLU A 113 -10.66 22.85 -2.76
C GLU A 113 -9.38 23.71 -2.81
N ASN A 114 -8.68 24.07 -1.73
CA ASN A 114 -7.82 25.27 -1.76
C ASN A 114 -6.52 25.23 -0.97
N TRP A 115 -5.35 25.11 -1.61
CA TRP A 115 -4.07 25.26 -0.90
C TRP A 115 -3.99 26.66 -0.26
N PRO A 116 -3.80 26.79 1.07
CA PRO A 116 -3.78 28.09 1.72
C PRO A 116 -2.39 28.76 1.64
N VAL A 117 -1.59 28.34 0.67
CA VAL A 117 -0.24 28.81 0.37
C VAL A 117 -0.08 28.81 -1.15
N SER A 118 0.56 29.83 -1.69
CA SER A 118 0.84 29.97 -3.13
C SER A 118 2.25 29.53 -3.51
N ARG A 119 2.49 29.36 -4.82
CA ARG A 119 3.83 29.10 -5.35
C ARG A 119 4.79 30.25 -5.05
N ALA A 120 4.35 31.49 -5.22
CA ALA A 120 5.16 32.68 -4.98
C ALA A 120 5.64 32.78 -3.51
N GLU A 121 4.81 32.39 -2.55
CA GLU A 121 5.21 32.32 -1.14
C GLU A 121 6.25 31.23 -0.86
N LEU A 122 6.26 30.13 -1.63
CA LEU A 122 7.18 29.01 -1.43
C LEU A 122 8.49 29.14 -2.20
N ASP A 123 8.55 29.91 -3.29
CA ASP A 123 9.76 30.02 -4.13
C ASP A 123 11.04 30.41 -3.36
N PRO A 124 11.03 31.41 -2.45
CA PRO A 124 12.22 31.70 -1.65
C PRO A 124 12.67 30.52 -0.77
N HIS A 125 11.71 29.76 -0.25
CA HIS A 125 12.00 28.59 0.57
C HIS A 125 12.47 27.40 -0.28
N TYR A 126 11.94 27.23 -1.50
CA TYR A 126 12.46 26.28 -2.46
C TYR A 126 13.91 26.57 -2.81
N ASP A 127 14.25 27.84 -3.07
CA ASP A 127 15.63 28.25 -3.38
C ASP A 127 16.59 27.91 -2.24
N GLU A 128 16.21 28.19 -0.99
CA GLU A 128 17.04 27.84 0.18
C GLU A 128 17.25 26.33 0.34
N VAL A 129 16.19 25.53 0.15
CA VAL A 129 16.27 24.07 0.27
C VAL A 129 17.09 23.46 -0.85
N GLU A 130 16.88 23.88 -2.10
CA GLU A 130 17.65 23.41 -3.25
C GLU A 130 19.14 23.73 -3.07
N ARG A 131 19.47 24.91 -2.56
CA ARG A 131 20.86 25.29 -2.25
C ARG A 131 21.46 24.41 -1.15
N MET A 132 20.73 24.18 -0.05
CA MET A 132 21.21 23.36 1.06
C MET A 132 21.42 21.89 0.68
N LEU A 133 20.55 21.34 -0.18
CA LEU A 133 20.64 19.96 -0.68
C LEU A 133 21.57 19.81 -1.91
N GLY A 134 22.14 20.90 -2.42
CA GLY A 134 23.02 20.88 -3.60
C GLY A 134 22.31 20.42 -4.89
N GLY A 135 21.05 20.83 -5.07
CA GLY A 135 20.18 20.38 -6.16
C GLY A 135 20.77 20.66 -7.56
N THR A 136 21.17 19.61 -8.26
CA THR A 136 21.82 19.70 -9.57
C THR A 136 21.16 18.73 -10.55
N PRO A 137 20.82 19.14 -11.80
CA PRO A 137 20.33 18.21 -12.81
C PRO A 137 21.35 17.11 -13.12
N TYR A 138 20.89 15.96 -13.61
CA TYR A 138 21.79 14.92 -14.09
C TYR A 138 22.67 15.47 -15.25
N PRO A 139 24.01 15.43 -15.16
CA PRO A 139 24.90 16.08 -16.14
C PRO A 139 25.06 15.23 -17.41
N LEU A 140 23.96 15.00 -18.12
CA LEU A 140 23.87 14.12 -19.29
C LEU A 140 24.84 14.52 -20.42
N ASP A 141 25.21 15.80 -20.49
CA ASP A 141 26.15 16.39 -21.46
C ASP A 141 27.62 16.02 -21.17
N ARG A 142 27.93 15.49 -19.98
CA ARG A 142 29.31 15.19 -19.57
C ARG A 142 29.71 13.76 -19.92
N PRO A 143 30.92 13.52 -20.46
CA PRO A 143 31.35 12.18 -20.90
C PRO A 143 31.22 11.07 -19.85
N ALA A 144 31.45 11.40 -18.57
CA ALA A 144 31.33 10.47 -17.44
C ALA A 144 29.88 9.98 -17.20
N TYR A 145 28.89 10.78 -17.59
CA TYR A 145 27.46 10.61 -17.31
C TYR A 145 26.62 10.40 -18.57
N ALA A 146 27.19 10.63 -19.76
CA ALA A 146 26.53 10.49 -21.06
C ALA A 146 26.07 9.06 -21.40
N ARG A 147 26.37 8.04 -20.58
CA ARG A 147 25.97 6.64 -20.79
C ARG A 147 24.81 6.19 -19.91
N ALA A 148 23.87 7.09 -19.60
CA ALA A 148 22.62 6.74 -18.95
C ALA A 148 21.58 6.29 -19.98
N GLY A 149 21.54 4.99 -20.29
CA GLY A 149 20.67 4.45 -21.34
C GLY A 149 19.19 4.81 -21.12
N LYS A 150 18.72 4.70 -19.87
CA LYS A 150 17.31 4.95 -19.50
C LYS A 150 16.87 6.40 -19.74
N THR A 151 17.76 7.36 -19.52
CA THR A 151 17.51 8.78 -19.76
C THR A 151 17.30 9.05 -21.24
N HIS A 152 18.15 8.46 -22.09
CA HIS A 152 18.08 8.66 -23.54
C HIS A 152 16.81 8.04 -24.13
N VAL A 153 16.45 6.82 -23.72
CA VAL A 153 15.23 6.17 -24.22
C VAL A 153 13.97 6.93 -23.78
N LEU A 154 13.93 7.47 -22.55
CA LEU A 154 12.80 8.28 -22.12
C LEU A 154 12.73 9.63 -22.86
N GLN A 155 13.88 10.25 -23.14
CA GLN A 155 13.98 11.45 -23.99
C GLN A 155 13.46 11.18 -25.41
N ASP A 156 13.88 10.09 -26.04
CA ASP A 156 13.44 9.71 -27.39
C ASP A 156 11.93 9.41 -27.40
N ALA A 157 11.42 8.69 -26.39
CA ALA A 157 9.99 8.42 -26.25
C ALA A 157 9.17 9.71 -26.08
N ALA A 158 9.64 10.66 -25.28
CA ALA A 158 8.99 11.95 -25.14
C ALA A 158 8.96 12.72 -26.47
N ALA A 159 10.06 12.73 -27.21
CA ALA A 159 10.15 13.40 -28.51
C ALA A 159 9.17 12.80 -29.54
N GLU A 160 9.08 11.47 -29.61
CA GLU A 160 8.18 10.77 -30.55
C GLU A 160 6.70 10.95 -30.18
N LEU A 161 6.38 10.97 -28.88
CA LEU A 161 5.02 11.19 -28.39
C LEU A 161 4.61 12.67 -28.36
N GLY A 162 5.52 13.60 -28.67
CA GLY A 162 5.27 15.04 -28.58
C GLY A 162 5.06 15.55 -27.15
N LEU A 163 5.64 14.86 -26.16
CA LEU A 163 5.52 15.19 -24.75
C LEU A 163 6.71 16.04 -24.27
N SER A 164 6.45 16.92 -23.31
CA SER A 164 7.51 17.70 -22.66
C SER A 164 8.29 16.80 -21.70
N TRP A 165 9.61 16.91 -21.75
CA TRP A 165 10.51 16.22 -20.82
C TRP A 165 11.58 17.18 -20.30
N HIS A 166 12.14 16.85 -19.13
CA HIS A 166 13.26 17.60 -18.56
C HIS A 166 14.09 16.74 -17.60
N LEU A 167 15.27 17.24 -17.24
CA LEU A 167 16.14 16.68 -16.21
C LEU A 167 15.86 17.42 -14.89
N PRO A 168 15.13 16.83 -13.93
CA PRO A 168 14.88 17.48 -12.65
C PRO A 168 16.19 17.64 -11.87
N LYS A 169 16.23 18.62 -10.96
CA LYS A 169 17.33 18.73 -9.99
C LYS A 169 17.33 17.50 -9.08
N LEU A 170 18.51 16.97 -8.81
CA LEU A 170 18.72 15.84 -7.90
C LEU A 170 19.58 16.30 -6.72
N ALA A 171 19.24 15.85 -5.51
CA ALA A 171 20.06 15.99 -4.31
C ALA A 171 21.23 14.98 -4.34
N VAL A 172 22.02 15.01 -5.41
CA VAL A 172 23.15 14.10 -5.66
C VAL A 172 24.35 14.93 -6.07
N SER A 173 25.49 14.66 -5.43
CA SER A 173 26.76 15.29 -5.76
C SER A 173 27.40 14.60 -6.97
N PHE A 174 27.43 15.31 -8.09
CA PHE A 174 28.12 14.87 -9.31
C PHE A 174 29.53 15.46 -9.47
N ALA A 175 29.84 16.52 -8.71
CA ALA A 175 31.13 17.18 -8.66
C ALA A 175 31.64 17.29 -7.21
N PRO A 176 32.96 17.32 -6.98
CA PRO A 176 33.53 17.38 -5.63
C PRO A 176 33.30 18.73 -4.93
N SER A 177 33.02 19.78 -5.70
CA SER A 177 32.67 21.12 -5.24
C SER A 177 31.81 21.82 -6.31
N PRO A 178 31.06 22.89 -5.98
CA PRO A 178 30.18 23.59 -6.94
C PRO A 178 30.87 24.07 -8.23
N ASP A 179 32.13 24.51 -8.14
CA ASP A 179 32.89 25.02 -9.30
C ASP A 179 33.71 23.94 -10.02
N ALA A 180 33.65 22.69 -9.57
CA ALA A 180 34.43 21.60 -10.16
C ALA A 180 33.64 20.88 -11.26
N GLU A 181 34.38 20.32 -12.22
CA GLU A 181 33.80 19.51 -13.29
C GLU A 181 33.22 18.19 -12.75
N PRO A 182 32.01 17.78 -13.20
CA PRO A 182 31.43 16.50 -12.79
C PRO A 182 32.29 15.31 -13.19
N ALA A 183 32.54 14.42 -12.23
CA ALA A 183 33.31 13.20 -12.44
C ALA A 183 32.94 12.13 -11.41
N LEU A 184 33.15 10.86 -11.77
CA LEU A 184 32.75 9.71 -10.94
C LEU A 184 33.73 9.48 -9.78
N GLY A 185 33.19 9.27 -8.58
CA GLY A 185 33.95 8.78 -7.43
C GLY A 185 35.05 9.71 -6.92
N LEU A 186 34.98 11.01 -7.22
CA LEU A 186 35.85 12.02 -6.62
C LEU A 186 35.40 12.33 -5.21
N GLU A 187 36.33 12.63 -4.33
CA GLU A 187 35.99 12.97 -2.96
C GLU A 187 35.28 14.34 -2.90
N ILE A 188 34.15 14.39 -2.20
CA ILE A 188 33.36 15.60 -2.00
C ILE A 188 33.99 16.43 -0.89
N ALA A 189 34.14 17.73 -1.13
CA ALA A 189 34.64 18.66 -0.13
C ALA A 189 33.75 18.65 1.13
N PRO A 190 34.33 18.59 2.33
CA PRO A 190 33.57 18.66 3.58
C PRO A 190 32.74 19.94 3.65
N ALA A 191 31.51 19.84 4.16
CA ALA A 191 30.68 21.00 4.41
C ALA A 191 31.27 21.84 5.58
N PRO A 192 31.09 23.18 5.59
CA PRO A 192 31.59 24.03 6.68
C PRO A 192 31.06 23.67 8.07
N TYR A 193 29.88 23.07 8.14
CA TYR A 193 29.24 22.59 9.37
C TYR A 193 29.67 21.16 9.75
N GLY A 194 30.58 20.53 9.00
CA GLY A 194 31.04 19.17 9.25
C GLY A 194 30.03 18.10 8.80
N ASN A 195 30.15 16.91 9.40
CA ASN A 195 29.29 15.75 9.13
C ASN A 195 28.94 15.05 10.45
N LEU A 196 27.66 14.76 10.69
CA LEU A 196 27.19 14.13 11.93
C LEU A 196 27.79 12.74 12.16
N HIS A 197 28.26 12.08 11.09
CA HIS A 197 28.94 10.78 11.17
C HIS A 197 30.43 10.91 11.52
N GLY A 198 30.94 12.13 11.64
CA GLY A 198 32.33 12.45 11.95
C GLY A 198 33.23 12.62 10.71
N ASP A 199 34.31 13.38 10.89
CA ASP A 199 35.22 13.78 9.80
C ASP A 199 35.99 12.63 9.14
N HIS A 200 36.00 11.47 9.79
CA HIS A 200 36.62 10.25 9.26
C HIS A 200 35.78 9.59 8.16
N ILE A 201 34.49 9.89 8.09
CA ILE A 201 33.58 9.38 7.07
C ILE A 201 33.71 10.23 5.81
N ARG A 202 34.36 9.67 4.79
CA ARG A 202 34.59 10.31 3.49
C ARG A 202 33.40 10.08 2.57
N ARG A 203 33.04 11.10 1.78
CA ARG A 203 31.96 11.05 0.80
C ARG A 203 32.53 11.23 -0.60
N PHE A 204 31.93 10.57 -1.57
CA PHE A 204 32.38 10.58 -2.96
C PHE A 204 31.24 10.94 -3.91
N THR A 205 31.56 11.56 -5.03
CA THR A 205 30.60 11.86 -6.10
C THR A 205 30.02 10.59 -6.68
N CYS A 206 28.81 10.70 -7.24
CA CYS A 206 28.03 9.55 -7.72
C CYS A 206 28.83 8.65 -8.68
N ARG A 207 28.86 7.35 -8.37
CA ARG A 207 29.49 6.30 -9.18
C ARG A 207 28.53 5.55 -10.11
N LEU A 208 27.28 6.03 -10.22
CA LEU A 208 26.22 5.45 -11.06
C LEU A 208 25.76 4.05 -10.63
N CYS A 209 25.74 3.77 -9.33
CA CYS A 209 25.45 2.43 -8.80
C CYS A 209 23.97 2.02 -8.75
N GLY A 210 23.02 2.95 -8.95
CA GLY A 210 21.58 2.62 -8.92
C GLY A 210 20.99 2.35 -7.53
N GLU A 211 21.74 2.62 -6.45
CA GLU A 211 21.39 2.19 -5.09
C GLU A 211 20.64 3.24 -4.26
N CYS A 212 20.04 4.26 -4.88
CA CYS A 212 19.50 5.42 -4.15
C CYS A 212 18.44 5.05 -3.10
N ASP A 213 17.58 4.08 -3.41
CA ASP A 213 16.42 3.73 -2.59
C ASP A 213 16.74 2.77 -1.43
N ILE A 214 17.99 2.31 -1.36
CA ILE A 214 18.50 1.45 -0.28
C ILE A 214 19.66 2.10 0.48
N GLY A 215 19.75 3.43 0.35
CA GLY A 215 20.82 4.25 0.90
C GLY A 215 22.13 4.18 0.11
N CYS A 216 22.91 5.26 0.18
CA CYS A 216 24.10 5.44 -0.66
C CYS A 216 25.39 5.21 0.14
N ASN A 217 26.03 4.06 -0.05
CA ASN A 217 27.30 3.74 0.61
C ASN A 217 28.50 4.57 0.13
N ASP A 218 28.39 5.31 -0.98
CA ASP A 218 29.40 6.28 -1.41
C ASP A 218 29.23 7.66 -0.74
N GLY A 219 28.08 7.93 -0.11
CA GLY A 219 27.76 9.27 0.42
C GLY A 219 27.49 10.33 -0.64
N ALA A 220 27.34 9.95 -1.92
CA ALA A 220 27.05 10.87 -3.03
C ALA A 220 25.70 11.57 -2.91
N LYS A 221 24.76 10.88 -2.27
CA LYS A 221 23.42 11.35 -1.96
C LYS A 221 23.48 12.41 -0.85
N ASN A 222 22.90 13.57 -1.10
CA ASN A 222 22.82 14.66 -0.12
C ASN A 222 21.59 14.45 0.78
N SER A 223 21.55 13.32 1.48
CA SER A 223 20.53 13.02 2.48
C SER A 223 20.62 13.98 3.68
N LEU A 224 19.56 14.03 4.47
CA LEU A 224 19.39 15.04 5.52
C LEU A 224 20.38 14.89 6.67
N ASP A 225 20.89 13.67 6.88
CA ASP A 225 22.00 13.40 7.80
C ASP A 225 23.27 14.16 7.39
N HIS A 226 23.64 14.19 6.11
CA HIS A 226 24.81 14.93 5.63
C HIS A 226 24.58 16.44 5.47
N THR A 227 23.34 16.90 5.50
CA THR A 227 22.97 18.30 5.24
C THR A 227 22.33 18.93 6.48
N TYR A 228 21.00 18.97 6.55
CA TYR A 228 20.26 19.70 7.56
C TYR A 228 20.53 19.24 8.99
N LEU A 229 20.63 17.93 9.25
CA LEU A 229 20.88 17.41 10.59
C LEU A 229 22.33 17.64 11.04
N SER A 230 23.30 17.50 10.14
CA SER A 230 24.69 17.91 10.42
C SER A 230 24.77 19.40 10.75
N ALA A 231 24.09 20.25 9.98
CA ALA A 231 24.04 21.68 10.26
C ALA A 231 23.28 22.00 11.56
N ALA A 232 22.17 21.32 11.86
CA ALA A 232 21.46 21.47 13.13
C ALA A 232 22.35 21.11 14.32
N GLN A 233 23.07 20.00 14.25
CA GLN A 233 24.01 19.57 15.29
C GLN A 233 25.17 20.56 15.46
N HIS A 234 25.70 21.09 14.35
CA HIS A 234 26.72 22.15 14.37
C HIS A 234 26.24 23.38 15.15
N HIS A 235 24.96 23.75 15.03
CA HIS A 235 24.33 24.82 15.79
C HIS A 235 23.83 24.40 17.19
N GLY A 236 24.16 23.19 17.65
CA GLY A 236 23.88 22.73 19.02
C GLY A 236 22.56 22.00 19.21
N ALA A 237 21.86 21.60 18.15
CA ALA A 237 20.71 20.71 18.27
C ALA A 237 21.14 19.33 18.82
N ASP A 238 20.37 18.81 19.78
CA ASP A 238 20.56 17.47 20.33
C ASP A 238 19.75 16.45 19.53
N LEU A 239 20.43 15.53 18.84
CA LEU A 239 19.84 14.51 17.99
C LEU A 239 19.80 13.17 18.73
N ARG A 240 18.60 12.68 19.06
CA ARG A 240 18.41 11.45 19.82
C ARG A 240 17.84 10.35 18.94
N GLU A 241 18.69 9.39 18.62
CA GLU A 241 18.29 8.17 17.91
C GLU A 241 17.52 7.23 18.85
N LEU A 242 16.86 6.21 18.28
CA LEU A 242 16.15 5.16 19.01
C LEU A 242 15.07 5.68 19.98
N SER A 243 14.59 6.90 19.79
CA SER A 243 13.73 7.64 20.70
C SER A 243 12.33 7.79 20.11
N GLU A 244 11.44 6.84 20.44
CA GLU A 244 10.09 6.77 19.89
C GLU A 244 9.07 7.46 20.79
N VAL A 245 8.48 8.56 20.30
CA VAL A 245 7.44 9.30 21.01
C VAL A 245 6.16 8.48 21.11
N ARG A 246 5.54 8.49 22.30
CA ARG A 246 4.33 7.71 22.64
C ARG A 246 3.17 8.58 23.07
N ALA A 247 3.43 9.63 23.84
CA ALA A 247 2.38 10.49 24.36
C ALA A 247 2.77 11.97 24.37
N ILE A 248 1.77 12.81 24.16
CA ILE A 248 1.90 14.27 24.11
C ILE A 248 0.82 14.86 25.00
N ARG A 249 1.20 15.76 25.92
CA ARG A 249 0.25 16.45 26.79
C ARG A 249 0.56 17.95 26.88
N PRO A 250 -0.45 18.83 26.77
CA PRO A 250 -0.26 20.24 27.05
C PRO A 250 0.05 20.44 28.54
N ARG A 251 0.92 21.40 28.86
CA ARG A 251 1.30 21.72 30.24
C ARG A 251 0.48 22.87 30.80
N HIS A 252 0.27 22.85 32.11
CA HIS A 252 -0.30 23.98 32.83
C HIS A 252 0.67 25.16 32.77
N GLY A 253 0.26 26.26 32.14
CA GLY A 253 1.10 27.45 31.92
C GLY A 253 1.73 27.58 30.53
N GLY A 254 1.42 26.67 29.61
CA GLY A 254 1.90 26.69 28.23
C GLY A 254 2.97 25.64 27.93
N GLY A 255 3.16 25.34 26.65
CA GLY A 255 4.08 24.30 26.17
C GLY A 255 3.56 22.86 26.37
N TYR A 256 4.45 21.89 26.16
CA TYR A 256 4.10 20.47 26.06
C TYR A 256 5.04 19.60 26.90
N GLU A 257 4.51 18.49 27.38
CA GLU A 257 5.24 17.35 27.89
C GLU A 257 5.16 16.22 26.87
N VAL A 258 6.32 15.65 26.55
CA VAL A 258 6.47 14.58 25.56
C VAL A 258 7.05 13.36 26.26
N GLU A 259 6.29 12.27 26.24
CA GLU A 259 6.75 10.96 26.68
C GLU A 259 7.23 10.14 25.49
N TYR A 260 8.42 9.59 25.61
CA TYR A 260 9.03 8.74 24.59
C TYR A 260 9.72 7.55 25.25
N VAL A 261 9.95 6.50 24.48
CA VAL A 261 10.75 5.37 24.90
C VAL A 261 12.05 5.36 24.13
N ARG A 262 13.16 5.11 24.83
CA ARG A 262 14.44 4.83 24.18
C ARG A 262 14.58 3.32 24.01
N HIS A 263 14.71 2.87 22.76
CA HIS A 263 14.91 1.47 22.43
C HIS A 263 16.36 1.05 22.69
N ASP A 264 16.54 -0.23 23.02
CA ASP A 264 17.84 -0.86 23.20
C ASP A 264 18.09 -1.88 22.09
N LYS A 265 19.05 -1.60 21.22
CA LYS A 265 19.44 -2.49 20.12
C LYS A 265 19.92 -3.86 20.57
N THR A 266 20.30 -4.02 21.84
CA THR A 266 20.73 -5.30 22.39
C THR A 266 19.56 -6.19 22.85
N GLY A 267 18.32 -5.71 22.71
CA GLY A 267 17.10 -6.44 23.08
C GLY A 267 16.62 -6.18 24.51
N GLY A 268 17.16 -5.14 25.17
CA GLY A 268 16.68 -4.68 26.48
C GLY A 268 15.26 -4.09 26.41
N ALA A 269 14.59 -4.03 27.57
CA ALA A 269 13.29 -3.39 27.66
C ALA A 269 13.39 -1.88 27.30
N PRO A 270 12.42 -1.32 26.56
CA PRO A 270 12.44 0.11 26.23
C PRO A 270 12.45 0.98 27.49
N ASP A 271 13.34 1.97 27.52
CA ASP A 271 13.55 2.86 28.66
C ASP A 271 12.65 4.11 28.55
N PRO A 272 11.63 4.26 29.42
CA PRO A 272 10.70 5.39 29.36
C PRO A 272 11.37 6.70 29.78
N ARG A 273 11.16 7.75 28.99
CA ARG A 273 11.72 9.08 29.19
C ARG A 273 10.65 10.16 29.01
N THR A 274 10.92 11.33 29.58
CA THR A 274 10.04 12.50 29.48
C THR A 274 10.88 13.74 29.26
N ILE A 275 10.45 14.59 28.33
CA ILE A 275 11.02 15.91 28.06
C ILE A 275 9.88 16.94 28.00
N THR A 276 10.15 18.17 28.40
CA THR A 276 9.20 19.27 28.28
C THR A 276 9.71 20.32 27.32
N CYS A 277 8.82 21.04 26.64
CA CYS A 277 9.20 22.09 25.70
C CYS A 277 8.18 23.22 25.63
N ASP A 278 8.61 24.37 25.12
CA ASP A 278 7.69 25.47 24.79
C ASP A 278 6.97 25.22 23.47
N ARG A 279 7.67 24.66 22.49
CA ARG A 279 7.13 24.33 21.17
C ARG A 279 7.35 22.86 20.84
N LEU A 280 6.32 22.21 20.31
CA LEU A 280 6.36 20.84 19.84
C LEU A 280 6.09 20.80 18.33
N VAL A 281 7.02 20.26 17.56
CA VAL A 281 6.90 20.11 16.12
C VAL A 281 6.76 18.63 15.78
N LEU A 282 5.64 18.25 15.20
CA LEU A 282 5.41 16.90 14.68
C LEU A 282 5.89 16.83 13.22
N ALA A 283 6.87 15.97 12.99
CA ALA A 283 7.47 15.71 11.69
C ALA A 283 7.76 14.20 11.49
N ALA A 284 6.88 13.35 12.02
CA ALA A 284 7.00 11.89 12.01
C ALA A 284 6.54 11.25 10.68
N GLY A 285 6.35 12.05 9.64
CA GLY A 285 5.77 11.66 8.35
C GLY A 285 4.25 11.56 8.43
N THR A 286 3.60 11.51 7.26
CA THR A 286 2.13 11.43 7.13
C THR A 286 1.49 10.44 8.11
N LEU A 287 1.92 9.18 8.06
CA LEU A 287 1.35 8.12 8.88
C LEU A 287 1.68 8.30 10.37
N GLY A 288 2.94 8.63 10.70
CA GLY A 288 3.40 8.77 12.07
C GLY A 288 2.79 9.97 12.80
N THR A 289 2.73 11.13 12.14
CA THR A 289 2.14 12.35 12.72
C THR A 289 0.64 12.22 12.90
N THR A 290 -0.08 11.72 11.90
CA THR A 290 -1.53 11.48 12.03
C THR A 290 -1.81 10.43 13.11
N TYR A 291 -1.02 9.36 13.20
CA TYR A 291 -1.11 8.39 14.28
C TYR A 291 -0.93 9.02 15.67
N LEU A 292 0.11 9.84 15.86
CA LEU A 292 0.37 10.50 17.14
C LEU A 292 -0.76 11.43 17.55
N LEU A 293 -1.30 12.24 16.62
CA LEU A 293 -2.41 13.13 16.89
C LEU A 293 -3.70 12.37 17.24
N LEU A 294 -4.05 11.34 16.45
CA LEU A 294 -5.23 10.51 16.73
C LEU A 294 -5.11 9.78 18.07
N ARG A 295 -3.95 9.20 18.35
CA ARG A 295 -3.68 8.46 19.59
C ARG A 295 -3.76 9.36 20.82
N ASN A 296 -3.32 10.61 20.70
CA ASN A 296 -3.33 11.59 21.78
C ASN A 296 -4.54 12.52 21.77
N ARG A 297 -5.56 12.27 20.93
CA ARG A 297 -6.75 13.13 20.80
C ARG A 297 -7.46 13.39 22.13
N LYS A 298 -7.46 12.43 23.06
CA LYS A 298 -8.02 12.62 24.41
C LYS A 298 -7.24 13.65 25.25
N ALA A 299 -5.93 13.73 25.08
CA ALA A 299 -5.07 14.69 25.76
C ALA A 299 -5.01 16.05 25.04
N LEU A 300 -5.49 16.11 23.80
CA LEU A 300 -5.55 17.29 22.94
C LEU A 300 -7.01 17.62 22.58
N PRO A 301 -7.81 18.08 23.56
CA PRO A 301 -9.21 18.43 23.31
C PRO A 301 -9.30 19.64 22.37
N GLY A 302 -10.20 19.59 21.39
CA GLY A 302 -10.39 20.68 20.42
C GLY A 302 -9.67 20.50 19.09
N LEU A 303 -8.96 19.38 18.88
CA LEU A 303 -8.45 19.02 17.55
C LEU A 303 -9.58 18.97 16.52
N SER A 304 -9.34 19.59 15.37
CA SER A 304 -10.29 19.64 14.25
C SER A 304 -10.76 18.24 13.81
N ASP A 305 -11.99 18.18 13.30
CA ASP A 305 -12.55 17.00 12.65
C ASP A 305 -11.99 16.76 11.25
N ALA A 306 -11.18 17.68 10.72
CA ALA A 306 -10.36 17.44 9.54
C ALA A 306 -9.19 16.46 9.82
N LEU A 307 -8.91 16.12 11.08
CA LEU A 307 -7.88 15.15 11.43
C LEU A 307 -8.22 13.77 10.85
N GLY A 308 -7.26 13.21 10.11
CA GLY A 308 -7.39 11.97 9.37
C GLY A 308 -7.78 12.15 7.91
N THR A 309 -8.31 13.31 7.51
CA THR A 309 -8.85 13.54 6.16
C THR A 309 -7.76 13.94 5.15
N ARG A 310 -8.15 13.93 3.87
CA ARG A 310 -7.33 14.36 2.72
C ARG A 310 -6.10 13.52 2.48
N PHE A 311 -6.14 12.27 2.92
CA PHE A 311 -5.06 11.35 2.62
C PHE A 311 -5.03 11.01 1.12
N SER A 312 -3.84 10.99 0.54
CA SER A 312 -3.60 10.61 -0.85
C SER A 312 -2.24 9.91 -0.97
N GLY A 313 -2.11 9.03 -1.96
CA GLY A 313 -0.86 8.38 -2.34
C GLY A 313 -0.03 9.22 -3.32
N ASN A 314 -0.36 10.51 -3.48
CA ASN A 314 0.23 11.46 -4.42
C ASN A 314 0.20 10.98 -5.89
N GLY A 315 -0.81 10.15 -6.20
CA GLY A 315 -0.99 9.56 -7.53
C GLY A 315 0.11 8.59 -7.94
N ASP A 316 0.84 8.02 -6.98
CA ASP A 316 1.93 7.08 -7.24
C ASP A 316 1.45 5.86 -8.04
N LEU A 317 2.17 5.54 -9.11
CA LEU A 317 1.96 4.37 -9.92
C LEU A 317 3.30 3.81 -10.40
N LEU A 318 3.54 2.52 -10.17
CA LEU A 318 4.73 1.83 -10.65
C LEU A 318 4.36 0.84 -11.75
N THR A 319 5.02 0.93 -12.90
CA THR A 319 4.91 -0.04 -14.00
C THR A 319 6.30 -0.45 -14.49
N PHE A 320 6.36 -1.53 -15.26
CA PHE A 320 7.62 -2.06 -15.78
C PHE A 320 7.55 -2.23 -17.30
N LEU A 321 8.61 -1.81 -17.98
CA LEU A 321 8.86 -2.08 -19.38
C LEU A 321 9.88 -3.21 -19.48
N LEU A 322 9.49 -4.37 -19.99
CA LEU A 322 10.36 -5.53 -20.15
C LEU A 322 10.96 -5.57 -21.55
N ASN A 323 12.11 -6.24 -21.70
CA ASN A 323 12.81 -6.40 -22.99
C ASN A 323 13.20 -5.06 -23.63
N THR A 324 13.37 -4.01 -22.82
CA THR A 324 13.73 -2.67 -23.30
C THR A 324 15.15 -2.69 -23.85
N ARG A 325 15.40 -1.97 -24.95
CA ARG A 325 16.71 -1.88 -25.60
C ARG A 325 17.28 -0.46 -25.54
N GLU A 326 18.60 -0.36 -25.63
CA GLU A 326 19.26 0.94 -25.81
C GLU A 326 18.85 1.61 -27.14
N ARG A 327 19.22 2.88 -27.29
CA ARG A 327 18.95 3.70 -28.49
C ARG A 327 19.41 3.06 -29.80
N ASP A 328 20.51 2.32 -29.78
CA ASP A 328 21.01 1.57 -30.94
C ASP A 328 20.11 0.37 -31.33
N ARG A 329 19.18 -0.03 -30.45
CA ARG A 329 18.33 -1.23 -30.52
C ARG A 329 19.10 -2.55 -30.63
N LEU A 330 20.42 -2.51 -30.42
CA LEU A 330 21.33 -3.65 -30.51
C LEU A 330 21.55 -4.30 -29.15
N ARG A 331 21.51 -3.50 -28.06
CA ARG A 331 21.81 -3.98 -26.70
C ARG A 331 20.60 -3.89 -25.77
N PRO A 332 20.44 -4.85 -24.84
CA PRO A 332 19.49 -4.71 -23.73
C PRO A 332 19.79 -3.43 -22.93
N LEU A 333 18.74 -2.74 -22.50
CA LEU A 333 18.87 -1.56 -21.65
C LEU A 333 19.37 -1.96 -20.26
N ASP A 334 20.41 -1.27 -19.80
CA ASP A 334 20.87 -1.31 -18.42
C ASP A 334 20.28 -0.12 -17.64
N ALA A 335 19.16 -0.36 -16.94
CA ALA A 335 18.53 0.65 -16.08
C ALA A 335 19.16 0.74 -14.68
N SER A 336 20.09 -0.17 -14.35
CA SER A 336 20.81 -0.15 -13.07
C SER A 336 21.91 0.91 -13.01
N ARG A 337 22.37 1.36 -14.19
CA ARG A 337 23.41 2.38 -14.32
C ARG A 337 22.86 3.80 -14.19
N GLY A 338 23.23 4.47 -13.11
CA GLY A 338 22.90 5.86 -12.83
C GLY A 338 22.14 6.05 -11.52
N PRO A 339 21.82 7.29 -11.11
CA PRO A 339 20.84 7.53 -10.06
C PRO A 339 19.51 6.85 -10.42
N VAL A 340 18.69 6.46 -9.42
CA VAL A 340 17.40 5.79 -9.66
C VAL A 340 16.51 6.60 -10.60
N ILE A 341 16.44 7.92 -10.44
CA ILE A 341 15.68 8.80 -11.34
C ILE A 341 16.62 9.81 -11.96
N THR A 342 16.48 10.05 -13.27
CA THR A 342 17.31 11.03 -13.99
C THR A 342 16.50 12.05 -14.78
N SER A 343 15.27 11.72 -15.15
CA SER A 343 14.44 12.46 -16.09
C SER A 343 12.95 12.34 -15.76
N ALA A 344 12.17 13.32 -16.23
CA ALA A 344 10.73 13.36 -16.03
C ALA A 344 10.01 13.84 -17.31
N ILE A 345 8.93 13.16 -17.67
CA ILE A 345 7.96 13.56 -18.70
C ILE A 345 6.76 14.20 -17.99
N ARG A 346 6.32 15.36 -18.49
CA ARG A 346 5.08 16.02 -18.03
C ARG A 346 3.90 15.54 -18.86
N LEU A 347 2.84 15.08 -18.19
CA LEU A 347 1.54 14.88 -18.81
C LEU A 347 0.75 16.18 -18.63
N PRO A 348 0.36 16.87 -19.72
CA PRO A 348 -0.40 18.11 -19.60
C PRO A 348 -1.76 17.85 -18.96
N ASP A 349 -2.41 18.85 -18.40
CA ASP A 349 -3.75 18.72 -17.82
C ASP A 349 -4.71 19.83 -18.24
N GLU A 350 -5.92 19.84 -17.69
CA GLU A 350 -6.87 20.92 -17.95
C GLU A 350 -6.34 22.28 -17.49
N ALA A 351 -5.55 22.33 -16.40
CA ALA A 351 -4.92 23.55 -15.92
C ALA A 351 -3.82 24.06 -16.87
N ASP A 352 -3.26 23.17 -17.70
CA ASP A 352 -2.35 23.51 -18.80
C ASP A 352 -3.05 24.02 -20.06
N GLY A 353 -4.38 24.14 -20.04
CA GLY A 353 -5.17 24.64 -21.17
C GLY A 353 -5.50 23.56 -22.21
N PHE A 354 -5.52 22.28 -21.81
CA PHE A 354 -5.95 21.16 -22.64
C PHE A 354 -7.32 20.64 -22.16
N PRO A 355 -8.44 21.14 -22.72
CA PRO A 355 -9.78 20.73 -22.29
C PRO A 355 -9.99 19.22 -22.42
N GLY A 356 -10.50 18.57 -21.37
CA GLY A 356 -10.75 17.13 -21.36
C GLY A 356 -9.51 16.26 -21.11
N ALA A 357 -8.34 16.85 -20.85
CA ALA A 357 -7.12 16.11 -20.50
C ALA A 357 -7.14 15.55 -19.07
N GLY A 358 -8.13 15.90 -18.24
CA GLY A 358 -8.24 15.45 -16.86
C GLY A 358 -7.14 16.01 -15.96
N ARG A 359 -6.77 15.24 -14.92
CA ARG A 359 -5.76 15.61 -13.91
C ARG A 359 -4.33 15.37 -14.41
N GLY A 360 -3.40 16.25 -14.04
CA GLY A 360 -2.00 16.22 -14.45
C GLY A 360 -1.14 15.22 -13.70
N ALA A 361 -0.05 14.81 -14.35
CA ALA A 361 0.91 13.83 -13.83
C ALA A 361 2.32 14.05 -14.38
N TYR A 362 3.29 13.40 -13.76
CA TYR A 362 4.63 13.18 -14.27
C TYR A 362 4.93 11.69 -14.37
N ILE A 363 5.73 11.31 -15.36
CA ILE A 363 6.30 9.96 -15.49
C ILE A 363 7.83 10.09 -15.44
N GLN A 364 8.47 9.35 -14.55
CA GLN A 364 9.91 9.35 -14.33
C GLN A 364 10.52 8.00 -14.70
N ASP A 365 11.77 8.01 -15.20
CA ASP A 365 12.55 6.78 -15.35
C ASP A 365 12.97 6.26 -13.98
N GLY A 366 12.86 4.94 -13.77
CA GLY A 366 13.37 4.26 -12.60
C GLY A 366 14.66 3.48 -12.89
N GLY A 367 15.47 3.29 -11.86
CA GLY A 367 16.63 2.41 -11.86
C GLY A 367 16.55 1.46 -10.68
N TYR A 368 17.45 0.49 -10.65
CA TYR A 368 17.51 -0.49 -9.56
C TYR A 368 18.96 -0.83 -9.22
N PRO A 369 19.25 -1.30 -7.99
CA PRO A 369 20.60 -1.70 -7.63
C PRO A 369 21.11 -2.84 -8.49
N ALA A 370 22.36 -2.77 -8.96
CA ALA A 370 22.96 -3.81 -9.80
C ALA A 370 23.03 -5.20 -9.13
N PHE A 371 23.04 -5.31 -7.79
CA PHE A 371 23.01 -6.62 -7.12
C PHE A 371 21.64 -7.32 -7.23
N ALA A 372 20.56 -6.62 -7.58
CA ALA A 372 19.27 -7.24 -7.86
C ALA A 372 19.38 -8.23 -9.04
N ASP A 373 20.27 -7.96 -10.00
CA ASP A 373 20.58 -8.85 -11.13
C ASP A 373 21.30 -10.14 -10.67
N TRP A 374 22.02 -10.12 -9.54
CA TRP A 374 22.70 -11.31 -8.99
C TRP A 374 21.76 -12.18 -8.15
N ILE A 375 20.78 -11.58 -7.47
CA ILE A 375 19.73 -12.30 -6.73
C ILE A 375 18.84 -13.10 -7.70
N THR A 376 18.61 -12.63 -8.92
CA THR A 376 17.86 -13.37 -9.95
C THR A 376 18.69 -14.49 -10.60
N ALA A 377 20.01 -14.35 -10.69
CA ALA A 377 20.90 -15.36 -11.28
C ALA A 377 21.11 -16.62 -10.40
N GLN A 378 20.76 -16.60 -9.11
CA GLN A 378 20.92 -17.73 -8.18
C GLN A 378 19.60 -18.41 -7.75
N ALA A 379 18.46 -18.04 -8.33
CA ALA A 379 17.19 -18.67 -7.99
C ALA A 379 17.03 -20.03 -8.69
N ASP A 380 17.71 -21.07 -8.17
CA ASP A 380 17.41 -22.47 -8.48
C ASP A 380 17.31 -23.35 -7.21
N VAL A 381 16.14 -23.99 -7.10
CA VAL A 381 15.61 -25.13 -6.31
C VAL A 381 15.97 -25.35 -4.82
N GLY A 382 14.93 -25.42 -3.96
CA GLY A 382 14.84 -26.50 -2.97
C GLY A 382 14.14 -26.25 -1.63
N GLY A 383 14.17 -25.03 -1.06
CA GLY A 383 13.87 -24.83 0.37
C GLY A 383 12.63 -23.99 0.74
N ASN A 384 11.80 -23.58 -0.22
CA ASN A 384 10.89 -22.43 -0.05
C ASN A 384 9.40 -22.77 0.16
N VAL A 385 8.97 -24.03 0.00
CA VAL A 385 7.53 -24.38 -0.02
C VAL A 385 6.87 -24.31 1.35
N ALA A 386 7.54 -24.78 2.42
CA ALA A 386 6.96 -24.81 3.77
C ALA A 386 6.81 -23.39 4.39
N ARG A 387 7.62 -22.44 3.95
CA ARG A 387 7.55 -21.02 4.37
C ARG A 387 6.46 -20.27 3.61
N MET A 388 6.34 -20.51 2.30
CA MET A 388 5.24 -19.98 1.49
C MET A 388 3.87 -20.44 2.03
N ALA A 389 3.76 -21.71 2.42
CA ALA A 389 2.52 -22.24 2.99
C ALA A 389 2.13 -21.58 4.33
N ARG A 390 3.11 -21.21 5.16
CA ARG A 390 2.86 -20.56 6.46
C ARG A 390 2.42 -19.10 6.27
N PHE A 391 3.12 -18.36 5.41
CA PHE A 391 2.75 -17.00 4.98
C PHE A 391 1.33 -16.93 4.38
N LEU A 392 0.98 -17.88 3.51
CA LEU A 392 -0.37 -17.96 2.94
C LEU A 392 -1.45 -18.29 3.99
N LEU A 393 -1.12 -19.11 4.99
CA LEU A 393 -2.01 -19.44 6.10
C LEU A 393 -2.25 -18.26 7.03
N ASP A 394 -1.22 -17.47 7.30
CA ASP A 394 -1.31 -16.29 8.17
C ASP A 394 -2.05 -15.14 7.46
N ARG A 395 -1.82 -14.94 6.15
CA ARG A 395 -2.63 -14.04 5.31
C ARG A 395 -4.10 -14.45 5.19
N PHE A 396 -4.38 -15.75 5.09
CA PHE A 396 -5.76 -16.25 5.06
C PHE A 396 -6.47 -16.03 6.41
N ARG A 397 -5.74 -16.14 7.52
CA ARG A 397 -6.28 -15.83 8.87
C ARG A 397 -6.58 -14.35 9.06
N GLU A 398 -5.72 -13.45 8.60
CA GLU A 398 -5.94 -11.99 8.68
C GLU A 398 -7.09 -11.52 7.78
N PHE A 399 -7.20 -12.09 6.58
CA PHE A 399 -8.31 -11.82 5.66
C PHE A 399 -9.68 -12.24 6.24
N ILE A 400 -9.70 -13.31 7.04
CA ILE A 400 -10.93 -13.84 7.67
C ILE A 400 -11.21 -13.19 9.03
N SER A 401 -10.19 -12.73 9.75
CA SER A 401 -10.37 -12.17 11.09
C SER A 401 -10.84 -10.72 11.12
N GLY A 402 -10.82 -10.01 9.97
CA GLY A 402 -11.20 -8.60 9.89
C GLY A 402 -10.33 -7.67 10.75
N ALA A 403 -9.16 -8.14 11.19
CA ALA A 403 -8.23 -7.41 12.04
C ALA A 403 -6.97 -7.08 11.23
N PRO A 404 -6.80 -5.84 10.73
CA PRO A 404 -5.62 -5.47 9.98
C PRO A 404 -4.38 -5.42 10.90
N ASP A 405 -3.32 -6.15 10.53
CA ASP A 405 -1.97 -5.89 11.04
C ASP A 405 -1.26 -4.95 10.07
N THR A 406 -1.01 -3.73 10.51
CA THR A 406 -0.46 -2.66 9.68
C THR A 406 1.06 -2.60 9.70
N ASN A 407 1.74 -3.50 10.42
CA ASN A 407 3.20 -3.60 10.43
C ASN A 407 3.65 -4.97 9.90
N LEU A 408 4.07 -5.03 8.64
CA LEU A 408 4.45 -6.28 7.95
C LEU A 408 5.95 -6.50 7.82
N SER A 409 6.74 -5.71 8.55
CA SER A 409 8.21 -5.71 8.49
C SER A 409 8.85 -7.09 8.68
N GLN A 410 8.31 -7.94 9.56
CA GLN A 410 8.83 -9.30 9.81
C GLN A 410 8.56 -10.27 8.65
N GLU A 411 7.38 -10.21 8.04
CA GLU A 411 6.98 -11.12 6.96
C GLU A 411 7.63 -10.78 5.61
N LEU A 412 7.82 -9.47 5.34
CA LEU A 412 8.51 -8.98 4.15
C LEU A 412 10.02 -9.30 4.17
N SER A 413 10.64 -9.28 5.35
CA SER A 413 12.04 -9.70 5.55
C SER A 413 12.28 -11.14 5.07
N GLU A 414 11.30 -12.03 5.22
CA GLU A 414 11.38 -13.42 4.76
C GLU A 414 11.14 -13.56 3.23
N LEU A 415 10.37 -12.65 2.63
CA LEU A 415 9.92 -12.70 1.22
C LEU A 415 10.91 -12.05 0.24
N ILE A 416 11.64 -11.00 0.64
CA ILE A 416 12.59 -10.24 -0.19
C ILE A 416 13.76 -11.10 -0.73
N GLY A 417 13.83 -12.36 -0.31
CA GLY A 417 14.68 -13.39 -0.92
C GLY A 417 14.24 -13.92 -2.30
N GLN A 418 13.22 -13.37 -2.96
CA GLN A 418 12.71 -13.87 -4.25
C GLN A 418 12.74 -12.80 -5.35
N GLY A 419 13.59 -13.03 -6.36
CA GLY A 419 14.02 -12.03 -7.32
C GLY A 419 13.05 -11.77 -8.47
N ALA A 420 12.61 -10.51 -8.58
CA ALA A 420 11.68 -10.05 -9.61
C ALA A 420 12.28 -9.04 -10.62
N LEU A 421 13.59 -8.79 -10.60
CA LEU A 421 14.23 -7.79 -11.47
C LEU A 421 15.23 -8.48 -12.41
N SER A 422 14.83 -8.61 -13.67
CA SER A 422 15.69 -9.15 -14.74
C SER A 422 16.40 -8.01 -15.48
N VAL A 423 17.56 -8.35 -16.06
CA VAL A 423 18.24 -7.58 -17.13
C VAL A 423 17.20 -7.19 -18.19
N SER A 424 17.22 -5.94 -18.67
CA SER A 424 16.27 -5.31 -19.64
C SER A 424 14.92 -4.81 -19.12
N SER A 425 14.72 -4.73 -17.80
CA SER A 425 13.55 -4.04 -17.24
C SER A 425 13.81 -2.54 -17.06
N LEU A 426 12.84 -1.69 -17.40
CA LEU A 426 12.83 -0.26 -17.09
C LEU A 426 11.59 0.05 -16.24
N PRO A 427 11.76 0.33 -14.94
CA PRO A 427 10.65 0.84 -14.13
C PRO A 427 10.23 2.23 -14.60
N LEU A 428 8.94 2.48 -14.66
CA LEU A 428 8.37 3.82 -14.84
C LEU A 428 7.56 4.19 -13.60
N LEU A 429 7.84 5.38 -13.06
CA LEU A 429 7.15 5.91 -11.90
C LEU A 429 6.24 7.07 -12.31
N GLY A 430 4.94 6.86 -12.17
CA GLY A 430 3.91 7.89 -12.33
C GLY A 430 3.61 8.54 -10.99
N MET A 431 3.34 9.85 -11.00
CA MET A 431 2.86 10.61 -9.85
C MET A 431 2.08 11.82 -10.32
N GLY A 432 1.15 12.32 -9.52
CA GLY A 432 0.24 13.33 -10.02
C GLY A 432 -0.87 13.68 -9.05
N ARG A 433 -1.90 14.31 -9.60
CA ARG A 433 -2.95 14.93 -8.81
C ARG A 433 -4.15 14.02 -8.59
N ASP A 434 -3.93 12.86 -7.98
CA ASP A 434 -5.03 11.98 -7.56
C ASP A 434 -5.98 12.68 -6.59
N THR A 435 -7.15 12.09 -6.40
CA THR A 435 -8.20 12.66 -5.56
C THR A 435 -7.89 12.35 -4.08
N PRO A 436 -7.70 13.36 -3.19
CA PRO A 436 -7.34 13.13 -1.79
C PRO A 436 -8.58 12.85 -0.93
N ASP A 437 -9.22 11.71 -1.15
CA ASP A 437 -10.45 11.28 -0.45
C ASP A 437 -10.19 10.23 0.64
N GLY A 438 -8.93 9.90 0.90
CA GLY A 438 -8.56 8.94 1.93
C GLY A 438 -8.82 9.47 3.35
N VAL A 439 -9.24 8.57 4.23
CA VAL A 439 -9.45 8.86 5.65
C VAL A 439 -8.62 7.91 6.52
N LEU A 440 -7.70 8.49 7.27
CA LEU A 440 -6.90 7.85 8.31
C LEU A 440 -7.65 7.87 9.64
N ALA A 441 -7.82 6.72 10.26
CA ALA A 441 -8.45 6.60 11.58
C ALA A 441 -7.74 5.55 12.44
N LEU A 442 -8.04 5.53 13.74
CA LEU A 442 -7.60 4.43 14.60
C LEU A 442 -8.70 3.36 14.69
N ARG A 443 -8.34 2.11 14.43
CA ARG A 443 -9.15 0.91 14.72
C ARG A 443 -8.34 0.02 15.66
N ASP A 444 -8.88 -0.28 16.83
CA ASP A 444 -8.22 -1.07 17.88
C ASP A 444 -6.80 -0.58 18.24
N GLY A 445 -6.59 0.74 18.21
CA GLY A 445 -5.31 1.38 18.53
C GLY A 445 -4.24 1.30 17.42
N ARG A 446 -4.57 0.73 16.27
CA ARG A 446 -3.76 0.73 15.04
C ARG A 446 -4.28 1.77 14.06
N LEU A 447 -3.37 2.38 13.30
CA LEU A 447 -3.75 3.25 12.19
C LEU A 447 -4.36 2.41 11.09
N ASP A 448 -5.44 2.89 10.49
CA ASP A 448 -6.11 2.27 9.35
C ASP A 448 -6.44 3.35 8.31
N VAL A 449 -6.56 2.96 7.04
CA VAL A 449 -6.89 3.85 5.93
C VAL A 449 -8.14 3.35 5.23
N ALA A 450 -9.17 4.18 5.19
CA ALA A 450 -10.27 4.03 4.25
C ALA A 450 -9.92 4.79 2.96
N TRP A 451 -9.43 4.08 1.95
CA TRP A 451 -9.09 4.65 0.65
C TRP A 451 -9.34 3.65 -0.48
N THR A 452 -9.74 4.13 -1.66
CA THR A 452 -9.92 3.29 -2.85
C THR A 452 -9.46 4.02 -4.11
N THR A 453 -9.15 3.27 -5.18
CA THR A 453 -8.79 3.86 -6.47
C THR A 453 -9.97 4.48 -7.23
N GLN A 454 -11.21 4.31 -6.76
CA GLN A 454 -12.42 4.54 -7.55
C GLN A 454 -12.57 5.99 -8.02
N THR A 455 -12.29 6.96 -7.14
CA THR A 455 -12.39 8.40 -7.45
C THR A 455 -11.25 8.92 -8.31
N SER A 456 -10.19 8.12 -8.49
CA SER A 456 -8.99 8.46 -9.26
C SER A 456 -8.77 7.53 -10.45
N GLU A 457 -9.76 6.71 -10.82
CA GLU A 457 -9.63 5.69 -11.87
C GLU A 457 -9.28 6.30 -13.22
N GLN A 458 -9.94 7.40 -13.61
CA GLN A 458 -9.63 8.13 -14.86
C GLN A 458 -8.19 8.66 -14.88
N TYR A 459 -7.70 9.14 -13.74
CA TYR A 459 -6.31 9.60 -13.60
C TYR A 459 -5.35 8.41 -13.81
N PHE A 460 -5.56 7.29 -13.11
CA PHE A 460 -4.68 6.13 -13.22
C PHE A 460 -4.69 5.52 -14.62
N GLU A 461 -5.85 5.39 -15.27
CA GLU A 461 -5.91 4.85 -16.63
C GLU A 461 -5.15 5.73 -17.63
N ARG A 462 -5.24 7.05 -17.49
CA ARG A 462 -4.51 7.99 -18.35
C ARG A 462 -2.99 7.87 -18.20
N VAL A 463 -2.50 7.74 -16.96
CA VAL A 463 -1.06 7.54 -16.70
C VAL A 463 -0.61 6.20 -17.30
N ARG A 464 -1.38 5.13 -17.09
CA ARG A 464 -1.11 3.79 -17.65
C ARG A 464 -1.10 3.79 -19.18
N GLU A 465 -2.07 4.42 -19.83
CA GLU A 465 -2.13 4.55 -21.28
C GLU A 465 -0.90 5.28 -21.82
N THR A 466 -0.45 6.34 -21.14
CA THR A 466 0.78 7.05 -21.53
C THR A 466 2.01 6.17 -21.35
N MET A 467 2.11 5.40 -20.27
CA MET A 467 3.20 4.44 -20.06
C MET A 467 3.19 3.31 -21.11
N ARG A 468 2.02 2.85 -21.56
CA ARG A 468 1.89 1.91 -22.69
C ARG A 468 2.39 2.51 -24.00
N ARG A 469 2.02 3.76 -24.30
CA ARG A 469 2.53 4.46 -25.49
C ARG A 469 4.05 4.64 -25.46
N ILE A 470 4.63 4.87 -24.27
CA ILE A 470 6.09 4.87 -24.09
C ILE A 470 6.66 3.47 -24.40
N ALA A 471 6.02 2.40 -23.91
CA ALA A 471 6.41 1.02 -24.23
C ALA A 471 6.44 0.76 -25.74
N ASP A 472 5.38 1.17 -26.45
CA ASP A 472 5.22 0.98 -27.89
C ASP A 472 6.34 1.65 -28.68
N VAL A 473 6.67 2.91 -28.34
CA VAL A 473 7.79 3.65 -28.97
C VAL A 473 9.13 2.94 -28.75
N LEU A 474 9.33 2.41 -27.55
CA LEU A 474 10.55 1.70 -27.19
C LEU A 474 10.61 0.26 -27.72
N GLY A 475 9.51 -0.25 -28.28
CA GLY A 475 9.37 -1.65 -28.66
C GLY A 475 9.51 -2.60 -27.46
N ALA A 476 9.13 -2.13 -26.27
CA ALA A 476 9.20 -2.86 -25.01
C ALA A 476 7.86 -3.52 -24.66
N GLU A 477 7.90 -4.59 -23.87
CA GLU A 477 6.69 -5.22 -23.36
C GLU A 477 6.21 -4.49 -22.11
N TYR A 478 5.00 -3.92 -22.17
CA TYR A 478 4.39 -3.27 -21.03
C TYR A 478 3.87 -4.29 -20.01
N LYS A 479 4.27 -4.16 -18.76
CA LYS A 479 3.78 -4.97 -17.65
C LYS A 479 3.30 -4.08 -16.50
N ASP A 480 2.00 -4.16 -16.21
CA ASP A 480 1.42 -3.57 -15.00
C ASP A 480 2.01 -4.25 -13.75
N ASN A 481 2.07 -3.51 -12.64
CA ASN A 481 2.38 -4.10 -11.35
C ASN A 481 1.34 -5.19 -11.01
N PRO A 482 1.75 -6.42 -10.65
CA PRO A 482 0.84 -7.50 -10.27
C PRO A 482 -0.20 -7.10 -9.20
N MET A 483 0.15 -6.16 -8.32
CA MET A 483 -0.73 -5.64 -7.27
C MET A 483 -1.91 -4.80 -7.80
N TRP A 484 -1.80 -4.24 -9.00
CA TRP A 484 -2.88 -3.48 -9.64
C TRP A 484 -4.08 -4.36 -10.00
N PHE A 485 -3.87 -5.65 -10.33
CA PHE A 485 -4.97 -6.59 -10.55
C PHE A 485 -5.83 -6.80 -9.30
N LEU A 486 -5.28 -6.51 -8.11
CA LEU A 486 -5.97 -6.51 -6.82
C LEU A 486 -6.44 -5.10 -6.42
N LYS A 487 -6.33 -4.10 -7.30
CA LYS A 487 -6.56 -2.66 -7.03
C LYS A 487 -5.75 -2.13 -5.83
N ARG A 488 -4.58 -2.74 -5.55
CA ARG A 488 -3.66 -2.29 -4.49
C ARG A 488 -2.57 -1.39 -5.08
N ILE A 489 -2.34 -0.24 -4.46
CA ILE A 489 -1.26 0.69 -4.82
C ILE A 489 -0.15 0.64 -3.77
N ILE A 490 1.11 0.72 -4.22
CA ILE A 490 2.24 0.99 -3.35
C ILE A 490 2.57 2.48 -3.50
N THR A 491 2.45 3.25 -2.42
CA THR A 491 2.87 4.66 -2.39
C THR A 491 4.12 4.85 -1.53
N VAL A 492 5.06 5.60 -2.07
CA VAL A 492 6.24 6.09 -1.33
C VAL A 492 6.10 7.58 -1.00
N HIS A 493 4.99 8.18 -1.40
CA HIS A 493 4.64 9.58 -1.20
C HIS A 493 3.29 9.77 -0.47
N PRO A 494 3.06 9.13 0.69
CA PRO A 494 1.83 9.38 1.44
C PRO A 494 1.77 10.85 1.87
N VAL A 495 0.64 11.51 1.63
CA VAL A 495 0.37 12.92 2.00
C VAL A 495 -0.99 13.06 2.66
N GLY A 496 -1.18 14.13 3.43
CA GLY A 496 -2.45 14.44 4.10
C GLY A 496 -2.66 13.70 5.42
N GLY A 497 -3.83 13.85 6.04
CA GLY A 497 -4.14 13.29 7.36
C GLY A 497 -4.07 14.29 8.51
N ALA A 498 -3.35 15.40 8.39
CA ALA A 498 -3.45 16.54 9.31
C ALA A 498 -3.39 17.87 8.54
N PRO A 499 -4.27 18.07 7.54
CA PRO A 499 -4.09 19.08 6.51
C PRO A 499 -4.16 20.50 7.08
N ILE A 500 -3.40 21.42 6.49
CA ILE A 500 -3.55 22.85 6.77
C ILE A 500 -4.84 23.39 6.16
N GLY A 501 -5.36 24.47 6.74
CA GLY A 501 -6.54 25.20 6.27
C GLY A 501 -6.57 26.61 6.82
N ARG A 502 -7.52 27.44 6.36
CA ARG A 502 -7.65 28.85 6.78
C ARG A 502 -8.40 29.02 8.10
N HIS A 503 -9.12 27.99 8.53
CA HIS A 503 -9.82 27.95 9.81
C HIS A 503 -10.01 26.50 10.30
N PRO A 504 -10.39 26.27 11.57
CA PRO A 504 -10.50 24.93 12.16
C PRO A 504 -11.51 24.00 11.46
N GLY A 505 -12.55 24.54 10.84
CA GLY A 505 -13.50 23.75 10.03
C GLY A 505 -12.95 23.28 8.67
N GLU A 506 -11.80 23.82 8.23
CA GLU A 506 -11.17 23.48 6.95
C GLU A 506 -9.91 22.63 7.15
N GLY A 507 -9.15 22.80 8.23
CA GLY A 507 -7.90 22.08 8.46
C GLY A 507 -7.61 21.84 9.93
N VAL A 508 -6.63 20.99 10.19
CA VAL A 508 -6.10 20.70 11.54
C VAL A 508 -5.17 21.80 12.01
N ALA A 509 -4.39 22.35 11.10
CA ALA A 509 -3.44 23.40 11.37
C ALA A 509 -3.68 24.62 10.49
N ASP A 510 -3.16 25.76 10.92
CA ASP A 510 -3.16 26.99 10.16
C ASP A 510 -2.21 26.91 8.94
N PRO A 511 -2.18 27.92 8.05
CA PRO A 511 -1.32 27.89 6.87
C PRO A 511 0.19 27.85 7.18
N PHE A 512 0.60 28.07 8.43
CA PHE A 512 1.98 27.94 8.89
C PHE A 512 2.22 26.64 9.66
N GLY A 513 1.23 25.76 9.76
CA GLY A 513 1.32 24.46 10.42
C GLY A 513 1.06 24.51 11.93
N GLU A 514 0.66 25.63 12.52
CA GLU A 514 0.27 25.67 13.95
C GLU A 514 -1.11 25.03 14.15
N VAL A 515 -1.21 24.05 15.03
CA VAL A 515 -2.44 23.28 15.26
C VAL A 515 -3.48 24.17 15.94
N TYR A 516 -4.67 24.26 15.34
CA TYR A 516 -5.77 25.06 15.89
C TYR A 516 -6.13 24.62 17.31
N GLY A 517 -6.28 25.59 18.21
CA GLY A 517 -6.61 25.34 19.62
C GLY A 517 -5.43 24.84 20.48
N HIS A 518 -4.25 24.64 19.89
CA HIS A 518 -3.06 24.12 20.57
C HIS A 518 -1.83 24.99 20.28
N PRO A 519 -1.71 26.18 20.90
CA PRO A 519 -0.58 27.08 20.68
C PRO A 519 0.75 26.39 20.93
N GLY A 520 1.72 26.60 20.03
CA GLY A 520 3.04 25.99 20.09
C GLY A 520 3.12 24.52 19.64
N LEU A 521 2.02 23.89 19.23
CA LEU A 521 2.03 22.58 18.57
C LEU A 521 1.97 22.79 17.05
N TYR A 522 2.92 22.20 16.33
CA TYR A 522 3.05 22.37 14.88
C TYR A 522 3.07 21.03 14.15
N VAL A 523 2.60 21.01 12.90
CA VAL A 523 2.77 19.92 11.93
C VAL A 523 3.64 20.42 10.79
N ALA A 524 4.82 19.81 10.60
CA ALA A 524 5.83 20.30 9.65
C ALA A 524 6.15 19.31 8.51
N ASP A 525 5.40 18.21 8.39
CA ASP A 525 5.64 17.16 7.40
C ASP A 525 4.51 17.03 6.36
N ALA A 526 4.54 15.95 5.59
CA ALA A 526 3.56 15.66 4.54
C ALA A 526 2.12 15.52 5.06
N ALA A 527 1.89 15.29 6.36
CA ALA A 527 0.55 15.25 6.93
C ALA A 527 -0.18 16.60 6.79
N ALA A 528 0.57 17.71 6.82
CA ALA A 528 0.07 19.07 6.62
C ALA A 528 -0.42 19.32 5.19
N MET A 529 -0.01 18.53 4.21
CA MET A 529 -0.38 18.74 2.81
C MET A 529 -1.89 18.54 2.65
N PRO A 530 -2.61 19.52 2.11
CA PRO A 530 -4.05 19.39 2.04
C PRO A 530 -4.53 18.63 0.79
N GLY A 531 -3.61 18.18 -0.07
CA GLY A 531 -3.88 17.31 -1.19
C GLY A 531 -2.57 16.84 -1.82
N PRO A 532 -2.61 16.16 -2.97
CA PRO A 532 -1.39 15.74 -3.66
C PRO A 532 -0.51 16.94 -4.03
N VAL A 533 0.80 16.75 -3.85
CA VAL A 533 1.78 17.69 -4.39
C VAL A 533 1.80 17.57 -5.91
N GLY A 534 1.66 16.35 -6.44
CA GLY A 534 1.66 16.02 -7.87
C GLY A 534 3.06 15.80 -8.46
N VAL A 535 4.10 16.06 -7.67
CA VAL A 535 5.50 15.74 -7.93
C VAL A 535 6.08 15.08 -6.67
N ASN A 536 7.35 14.66 -6.70
CA ASN A 536 8.04 14.16 -5.51
C ASN A 536 7.90 15.21 -4.36
N PRO A 537 7.31 14.85 -3.21
CA PRO A 537 6.84 15.83 -2.24
C PRO A 537 7.95 16.37 -1.34
N SER A 538 9.13 15.74 -1.32
CA SER A 538 10.27 16.07 -0.44
C SER A 538 10.63 17.55 -0.43
N LEU A 539 10.74 18.16 -1.62
CA LEU A 539 11.11 19.55 -1.77
C LEU A 539 10.02 20.49 -1.25
N THR A 540 8.75 20.20 -1.53
CA THR A 540 7.59 20.98 -1.03
C THR A 540 7.46 20.88 0.49
N ILE A 541 7.65 19.69 1.06
CA ILE A 541 7.66 19.48 2.52
C ILE A 541 8.74 20.33 3.16
N ALA A 542 9.97 20.27 2.65
CA ALA A 542 11.09 21.04 3.16
C ALA A 542 10.87 22.56 3.03
N ALA A 543 10.31 23.04 1.92
CA ALA A 543 10.01 24.45 1.72
C ALA A 543 8.93 24.95 2.71
N MET A 544 7.87 24.17 2.91
CA MET A 544 6.83 24.49 3.90
C MET A 544 7.37 24.48 5.33
N ALA A 545 8.23 23.53 5.68
CA ALA A 545 8.89 23.49 6.99
C ALA A 545 9.82 24.68 7.21
N ASN A 546 10.55 25.12 6.18
CA ASN A 546 11.38 26.33 6.25
C ASN A 546 10.53 27.59 6.47
N ARG A 547 9.38 27.69 5.79
CA ARG A 547 8.39 28.78 5.98
C ARG A 547 7.84 28.80 7.40
N LEU A 548 7.44 27.64 7.91
CA LEU A 548 6.97 27.44 9.29
C LEU A 548 8.04 27.87 10.30
N ALA A 549 9.28 27.41 10.15
CA ALA A 549 10.37 27.76 11.07
C ALA A 549 10.67 29.26 11.05
N SER A 550 10.62 29.88 9.86
CA SER A 550 10.78 31.34 9.73
C SER A 550 9.71 32.09 10.52
N ARG A 551 8.44 31.64 10.43
CA ARG A 551 7.33 32.20 11.20
C ARG A 551 7.51 32.05 12.72
N ILE A 552 8.05 30.91 13.19
CA ILE A 552 8.34 30.70 14.63
C ILE A 552 9.40 31.69 15.14
N LEU A 553 10.36 32.06 14.30
CA LEU A 553 11.49 32.93 14.66
C LEU A 553 11.16 34.43 14.58
N GLU A 554 10.03 34.81 13.97
CA GLU A 554 9.61 36.22 13.90
C GLU A 554 9.29 36.81 15.29
N PRO A 555 9.74 38.05 15.59
CA PRO A 555 9.38 38.75 16.82
C PRO A 555 7.85 38.92 16.93
N GLY A 556 7.25 38.35 17.97
CA GLY A 556 5.78 38.36 18.15
C GLY A 556 5.03 37.20 17.46
N GLY A 557 5.74 36.19 16.96
CA GLY A 557 5.20 35.04 16.24
C GLY A 557 4.26 34.09 17.00
N THR A 558 3.95 34.35 18.27
CA THR A 558 2.97 33.58 19.04
C THR A 558 2.12 34.52 19.92
N GLY A 559 0.79 34.58 19.70
CA GLY A 559 -0.14 35.07 20.72
C GLY A 559 -1.25 36.08 20.37
N GLN A 560 -1.78 36.18 19.15
CA GLN A 560 -3.03 36.95 18.91
C GLN A 560 -3.97 36.27 17.91
N ALA A 561 -4.72 35.26 18.36
CA ALA A 561 -5.98 34.85 17.74
C ALA A 561 -6.90 34.24 18.81
N ALA A 562 -7.26 35.05 19.81
CA ALA A 562 -8.34 34.72 20.74
C ALA A 562 -9.19 35.97 20.97
N ALA A 563 -10.29 36.11 20.23
CA ALA A 563 -11.55 36.72 20.69
C ALA A 563 -12.60 36.79 19.56
N ALA A 564 -13.41 35.75 19.43
CA ALA A 564 -14.78 35.90 18.95
C ALA A 564 -15.64 34.79 19.58
N ARG A 565 -16.18 35.07 20.78
CA ARG A 565 -17.36 34.37 21.29
C ARG A 565 -18.59 34.96 20.59
N PRO A 566 -19.64 34.17 20.40
CA PRO A 566 -20.96 34.64 20.77
C PRO A 566 -21.53 33.79 21.90
N ALA A 567 -22.07 34.48 22.89
CA ALA A 567 -22.90 33.93 23.95
C ALA A 567 -24.35 33.81 23.45
N GLY A 568 -25.06 32.77 23.90
CA GLY A 568 -26.52 32.65 23.81
C GLY A 568 -27.01 31.22 24.08
N GLY A 569 -27.33 30.90 25.34
CA GLY A 569 -28.24 29.79 25.68
C GLY A 569 -29.71 30.22 25.45
N VAL A 570 -30.78 29.46 25.66
CA VAL A 570 -31.11 28.18 26.32
C VAL A 570 -32.46 27.73 25.71
N GLY A 571 -32.81 26.43 25.73
CA GLY A 571 -34.22 26.00 25.60
C GLY A 571 -34.42 24.50 25.43
N ASP A 572 -35.02 23.88 26.46
CA ASP A 572 -35.30 22.45 26.66
C ASP A 572 -36.33 21.79 25.71
N ASP A 573 -36.26 20.45 25.74
CA ASP A 573 -37.31 19.42 25.59
C ASP A 573 -38.15 19.29 24.30
N ALA A 574 -38.08 18.11 23.69
CA ALA A 574 -39.20 17.14 23.68
C ALA A 574 -38.84 15.86 22.91
N ALA A 575 -39.10 14.73 23.56
CA ALA A 575 -39.10 13.38 22.99
C ALA A 575 -40.26 13.15 22.01
N CYS A 576 -40.05 12.26 21.04
CA CYS A 576 -41.14 11.45 20.49
C CYS A 576 -40.65 10.08 20.04
N ASP A 577 -41.25 9.07 20.65
CA ASP A 577 -41.21 7.64 20.35
C ASP A 577 -41.60 7.30 18.90
N ARG A 578 -41.06 6.16 18.42
CA ARG A 578 -41.79 5.02 17.80
C ARG A 578 -40.76 3.97 17.36
N ALA A 579 -40.64 2.87 18.08
CA ALA A 579 -41.44 1.64 17.97
C ALA A 579 -40.76 0.61 17.05
N GLU A 580 -40.17 -0.41 17.68
CA GLU A 580 -39.78 -1.68 17.04
C GLU A 580 -41.00 -2.50 16.62
N PRO A 581 -40.84 -3.42 15.65
CA PRO A 581 -41.56 -4.68 15.68
C PRO A 581 -40.61 -5.89 15.66
N GLU A 582 -40.56 -6.56 16.82
CA GLU A 582 -40.70 -7.99 17.04
C GLU A 582 -40.05 -8.97 16.06
N GLY A 583 -38.90 -9.51 16.48
CA GLY A 583 -38.32 -10.73 15.96
C GLY A 583 -39.15 -11.98 16.32
N HIS A 584 -39.31 -12.87 15.34
CA HIS A 584 -39.84 -14.21 15.56
C HIS A 584 -38.82 -15.09 16.32
N ALA A 585 -39.29 -15.66 17.43
CA ALA A 585 -38.58 -16.66 18.21
C ALA A 585 -38.71 -18.06 17.58
N GLY A 586 -37.60 -18.81 17.54
CA GLY A 586 -37.64 -20.28 17.59
C GLY A 586 -36.58 -21.06 16.78
N GLN A 587 -35.38 -21.25 17.35
CA GLN A 587 -34.82 -22.59 17.67
C GLN A 587 -33.42 -22.47 18.29
N ALA A 588 -33.26 -23.06 19.48
CA ALA A 588 -32.04 -22.99 20.26
C ALA A 588 -30.95 -23.93 19.72
N GLY A 589 -29.71 -23.40 19.61
CA GLY A 589 -28.47 -24.18 19.70
C GLY A 589 -27.73 -24.55 18.41
N ARG A 590 -28.34 -24.41 17.23
CA ARG A 590 -27.71 -24.84 15.95
C ARG A 590 -27.01 -23.67 15.27
N THR A 591 -25.85 -23.94 14.66
CA THR A 591 -25.14 -22.97 13.81
C THR A 591 -25.18 -23.46 12.38
N SER A 592 -25.82 -22.70 11.50
CA SER A 592 -25.88 -22.98 10.06
C SER A 592 -24.72 -22.28 9.34
N LEU A 593 -24.35 -22.82 8.18
CA LEU A 593 -23.37 -22.24 7.26
C LEU A 593 -23.96 -22.28 5.86
N SER A 594 -23.94 -21.15 5.16
CA SER A 594 -24.33 -21.08 3.76
C SER A 594 -23.30 -20.34 2.91
N PHE A 595 -23.20 -20.72 1.64
CA PHE A 595 -22.42 -20.02 0.63
C PHE A 595 -23.10 -20.13 -0.73
N THR A 596 -22.86 -19.17 -1.62
CA THR A 596 -23.44 -19.16 -2.98
C THR A 596 -22.37 -19.45 -4.02
N GLU A 597 -22.60 -20.50 -4.81
CA GLU A 597 -21.77 -20.91 -5.94
C GLU A 597 -22.48 -20.55 -7.26
N GLU A 598 -21.73 -19.98 -8.20
CA GLU A 598 -22.18 -19.74 -9.57
C GLU A 598 -21.25 -20.48 -10.54
N MET A 599 -21.82 -21.28 -11.44
CA MET A 599 -21.04 -22.03 -12.43
C MET A 599 -21.62 -21.84 -13.83
N LYS A 600 -20.73 -21.72 -14.82
CA LYS A 600 -21.07 -21.48 -16.23
C LYS A 600 -20.38 -22.50 -17.11
N GLY A 601 -21.03 -22.89 -18.20
CA GLY A 601 -20.44 -23.83 -19.14
C GLY A 601 -21.41 -24.23 -20.24
N HIS A 602 -21.33 -25.48 -20.66
CA HIS A 602 -21.97 -25.93 -21.90
C HIS A 602 -22.71 -27.24 -21.72
N TYR A 603 -23.82 -27.38 -22.43
CA TYR A 603 -24.70 -28.54 -22.47
C TYR A 603 -24.85 -29.08 -23.90
N ARG A 604 -25.00 -30.40 -24.04
CA ARG A 604 -25.27 -31.06 -25.33
C ARG A 604 -26.43 -32.05 -25.21
N ALA A 605 -27.42 -31.90 -26.09
CA ALA A 605 -28.55 -32.82 -26.19
C ALA A 605 -28.13 -34.22 -26.68
N GLY A 606 -28.75 -35.27 -26.14
CA GLY A 606 -28.57 -36.66 -26.57
C GLY A 606 -27.21 -37.32 -26.23
N ALA A 607 -26.31 -36.61 -25.55
CA ALA A 607 -25.00 -37.15 -25.14
C ALA A 607 -25.10 -37.92 -23.81
N GLY A 608 -24.66 -39.18 -23.77
CA GLY A 608 -24.63 -40.00 -22.55
C GLY A 608 -23.46 -39.67 -21.61
N ASN A 609 -22.35 -39.13 -22.13
CA ASN A 609 -21.16 -38.77 -21.36
C ASN A 609 -20.74 -37.31 -21.60
N PRO A 610 -20.41 -36.55 -20.54
CA PRO A 610 -20.01 -35.15 -20.66
C PRO A 610 -18.60 -35.01 -21.28
N SER A 611 -18.42 -34.03 -22.19
CA SER A 611 -17.16 -33.73 -22.88
C SER A 611 -16.88 -32.22 -22.81
N PRO A 612 -15.63 -31.78 -22.60
CA PRO A 612 -15.29 -30.35 -22.60
C PRO A 612 -15.47 -29.70 -23.98
N GLY A 613 -15.93 -28.45 -24.02
CA GLY A 613 -15.60 -27.50 -25.10
C GLY A 613 -16.54 -27.34 -26.31
N SER A 614 -17.76 -27.89 -26.33
CA SER A 614 -18.76 -27.50 -27.36
C SER A 614 -20.20 -27.92 -27.02
N GLY A 615 -21.10 -26.94 -26.93
CA GLY A 615 -22.52 -27.12 -26.62
C GLY A 615 -23.24 -25.78 -26.39
N GLU A 616 -24.53 -25.82 -26.06
CA GLU A 616 -25.33 -24.64 -25.72
C GLU A 616 -24.98 -24.09 -24.33
N PRO A 617 -25.04 -22.77 -24.08
CA PRO A 617 -24.77 -22.19 -22.77
C PRO A 617 -25.68 -22.77 -21.68
N PHE A 618 -25.07 -23.13 -20.56
CA PHE A 618 -25.75 -23.65 -19.38
C PHE A 618 -25.08 -23.07 -18.14
N SER A 619 -25.86 -22.62 -17.18
CA SER A 619 -25.35 -22.10 -15.92
C SER A 619 -26.29 -22.38 -14.76
N PHE A 620 -25.78 -22.30 -13.54
CA PHE A 620 -26.60 -22.22 -12.35
C PHE A 620 -26.02 -21.23 -11.35
N ARG A 621 -26.88 -20.78 -10.44
CA ARG A 621 -26.48 -20.12 -9.20
C ARG A 621 -27.20 -20.81 -8.05
N LEU A 622 -26.44 -21.38 -7.13
CA LEU A 622 -26.92 -22.18 -6.00
C LEU A 622 -26.37 -21.64 -4.70
N THR A 623 -27.24 -21.40 -3.73
CA THR A 623 -26.86 -21.28 -2.33
C THR A 623 -26.90 -22.66 -1.69
N ILE A 624 -25.74 -23.11 -1.23
CA ILE A 624 -25.57 -24.35 -0.47
C ILE A 624 -25.66 -24.00 1.01
N THR A 625 -26.54 -24.69 1.75
CA THR A 625 -26.77 -24.45 3.17
C THR A 625 -26.63 -25.75 3.95
N ALA A 626 -25.66 -25.78 4.87
CA ALA A 626 -25.59 -26.76 5.93
C ALA A 626 -26.38 -26.20 7.13
N ASP A 627 -27.58 -26.74 7.39
CA ASP A 627 -28.47 -26.24 8.45
C ASP A 627 -27.89 -26.47 9.87
N ASP A 628 -26.92 -27.39 10.02
CA ASP A 628 -26.20 -27.69 11.26
C ASP A 628 -24.76 -28.13 10.93
N VAL A 629 -23.79 -27.24 11.14
CA VAL A 629 -22.38 -27.49 10.81
C VAL A 629 -21.79 -28.64 11.62
N ASP A 630 -22.20 -28.81 12.88
CA ASP A 630 -21.65 -29.87 13.73
C ASP A 630 -22.11 -31.25 13.23
N ARG A 631 -23.38 -31.35 12.82
CA ARG A 631 -23.92 -32.54 12.17
C ARG A 631 -23.29 -32.78 10.80
N PHE A 632 -23.18 -31.74 9.98
CA PHE A 632 -22.61 -31.80 8.63
C PHE A 632 -21.18 -32.36 8.66
N LEU A 633 -20.36 -31.97 9.64
CA LEU A 633 -18.98 -32.46 9.76
C LEU A 633 -18.87 -33.87 10.38
N ALA A 634 -19.86 -34.30 11.16
CA ALA A 634 -19.86 -35.59 11.82
C ALA A 634 -20.43 -36.72 10.94
N GLU A 635 -21.35 -36.41 10.03
CA GLU A 635 -21.97 -37.38 9.13
C GLU A 635 -21.06 -37.68 7.93
N PRO A 636 -20.79 -38.96 7.60
CA PRO A 636 -19.87 -39.35 6.52
C PRO A 636 -20.25 -38.83 5.12
N ASP A 637 -21.53 -38.54 4.92
CA ASP A 637 -22.08 -38.12 3.63
C ASP A 637 -22.15 -36.60 3.49
N HIS A 638 -21.74 -35.82 4.50
CA HIS A 638 -21.62 -34.35 4.46
C HIS A 638 -22.69 -33.66 3.59
N LEU A 639 -23.96 -33.94 3.89
CA LEU A 639 -25.10 -33.56 3.07
C LEU A 639 -25.56 -32.13 3.40
N ALA A 640 -25.67 -31.27 2.38
CA ALA A 640 -26.20 -29.92 2.49
C ALA A 640 -27.36 -29.71 1.51
N ARG A 641 -28.23 -28.75 1.82
CA ARG A 641 -29.33 -28.34 0.95
C ARG A 641 -28.81 -27.39 -0.13
N ALA A 642 -29.29 -27.52 -1.36
CA ALA A 642 -28.92 -26.68 -2.49
C ALA A 642 -30.16 -25.98 -3.07
N GLU A 643 -30.17 -24.65 -3.04
CA GLU A 643 -31.31 -23.84 -3.50
C GLU A 643 -30.84 -22.76 -4.48
N GLY A 644 -31.64 -22.46 -5.49
CA GLY A 644 -31.31 -21.40 -6.44
C GLY A 644 -31.99 -21.61 -7.77
N TRP A 645 -31.26 -21.36 -8.85
CA TRP A 645 -31.79 -21.47 -10.20
C TRP A 645 -30.76 -22.01 -11.19
N ILE A 646 -31.29 -22.61 -12.25
CA ILE A 646 -30.58 -23.07 -13.43
C ILE A 646 -31.01 -22.19 -14.59
N GLU A 647 -30.09 -21.83 -15.50
CA GLU A 647 -30.39 -21.00 -16.66
C GLU A 647 -29.77 -21.60 -17.92
N SER A 648 -30.63 -21.95 -18.88
CA SER A 648 -30.24 -22.42 -20.21
C SER A 648 -31.42 -22.29 -21.18
N ALA A 649 -31.12 -22.05 -22.46
CA ALA A 649 -32.12 -22.03 -23.52
C ALA A 649 -32.88 -23.38 -23.63
N VAL A 650 -32.20 -24.50 -23.37
CA VAL A 650 -32.78 -25.86 -23.39
C VAL A 650 -33.84 -26.07 -22.31
N CYS A 651 -33.73 -25.36 -21.19
CA CYS A 651 -34.73 -25.37 -20.12
C CYS A 651 -35.80 -24.27 -20.31
N GLY A 652 -35.74 -23.57 -21.45
CA GLY A 652 -36.52 -22.37 -21.78
C GLY A 652 -36.29 -21.22 -20.82
N GLY A 653 -35.02 -20.92 -20.52
CA GLY A 653 -34.59 -19.79 -19.70
C GLY A 653 -34.27 -20.17 -18.25
N ARG A 654 -34.42 -19.20 -17.34
CA ARG A 654 -34.14 -19.38 -15.91
C ARG A 654 -35.25 -20.19 -15.21
N ARG A 655 -34.88 -21.31 -14.58
CA ARG A 655 -35.75 -22.22 -13.84
C ARG A 655 -35.29 -22.36 -12.40
N ARG A 656 -36.24 -22.28 -11.47
CA ARG A 656 -35.97 -22.42 -10.03
C ARG A 656 -35.74 -23.89 -9.70
N VAL A 657 -34.78 -24.17 -8.83
CA VAL A 657 -34.59 -25.49 -8.23
C VAL A 657 -35.70 -25.70 -7.20
N GLU A 658 -36.50 -26.75 -7.40
CA GLU A 658 -37.64 -27.10 -6.55
C GLU A 658 -37.21 -27.94 -5.34
N ALA A 659 -36.24 -28.84 -5.55
CA ALA A 659 -35.57 -29.59 -4.50
C ALA A 659 -34.13 -29.87 -4.91
N GLY A 660 -33.17 -29.59 -4.04
CA GLY A 660 -31.76 -29.79 -4.35
C GLY A 660 -30.92 -30.14 -3.14
N TRP A 661 -29.91 -30.98 -3.36
CA TRP A 661 -28.92 -31.30 -2.35
C TRP A 661 -27.51 -31.38 -2.95
N PHE A 662 -26.53 -31.16 -2.07
CA PHE A 662 -25.11 -31.19 -2.34
C PHE A 662 -24.42 -32.11 -1.33
N ASN A 663 -23.46 -32.90 -1.78
CA ASN A 663 -22.67 -33.80 -0.95
C ASN A 663 -21.18 -33.54 -1.18
N LEU A 664 -20.45 -33.33 -0.09
CA LEU A 664 -19.04 -32.97 -0.08
C LEU A 664 -18.17 -34.21 0.19
N PHE A 665 -17.33 -34.61 -0.79
CA PHE A 665 -16.35 -35.71 -0.70
C PHE A 665 -16.93 -37.13 -0.46
N ALA A 666 -18.04 -37.48 -1.10
CA ALA A 666 -18.58 -38.84 -1.11
C ALA A 666 -17.57 -39.89 -1.68
N PRO A 667 -17.60 -41.15 -1.22
CA PRO A 667 -16.78 -42.24 -1.78
C PRO A 667 -17.05 -42.47 -3.28
N GLY A 668 -15.99 -42.50 -4.09
CA GLY A 668 -16.05 -42.60 -5.56
C GLY A 668 -15.87 -44.00 -6.16
N GLY A 669 -16.04 -45.06 -5.36
CA GLY A 669 -15.88 -46.46 -5.78
C GLY A 669 -14.44 -47.00 -5.83
N ALA A 670 -13.44 -46.13 -6.01
CA ALA A 670 -12.01 -46.44 -5.84
C ALA A 670 -11.48 -45.87 -4.51
N PRO A 671 -10.49 -46.51 -3.84
CA PRO A 671 -10.01 -46.07 -2.52
C PRO A 671 -9.46 -44.63 -2.50
N ASP A 672 -8.99 -44.18 -3.66
CA ASP A 672 -8.29 -42.94 -3.97
C ASP A 672 -9.16 -41.94 -4.78
N ARG A 673 -10.47 -42.15 -4.84
CA ARG A 673 -11.38 -41.24 -5.53
C ARG A 673 -12.45 -40.70 -4.58
N ARG A 674 -12.53 -39.38 -4.49
CA ARG A 674 -13.63 -38.67 -3.81
C ARG A 674 -14.47 -37.92 -4.85
N LEU A 675 -15.77 -37.82 -4.60
CA LEU A 675 -16.73 -37.14 -5.47
C LEU A 675 -17.45 -36.04 -4.70
N MET A 676 -17.61 -34.86 -5.31
CA MET A 676 -18.59 -33.89 -4.84
C MET A 676 -19.84 -34.03 -5.70
N ARG A 677 -20.99 -34.32 -5.11
CA ARG A 677 -22.22 -34.64 -5.86
C ARG A 677 -23.27 -33.56 -5.72
N TYR A 678 -24.00 -33.33 -6.80
CA TYR A 678 -25.08 -32.38 -6.89
C TYR A 678 -26.30 -33.10 -7.46
N ARG A 679 -27.48 -32.85 -6.88
CA ARG A 679 -28.75 -33.28 -7.44
C ARG A 679 -29.75 -32.16 -7.33
N LEU A 680 -30.29 -31.72 -8.46
CA LEU A 680 -31.23 -30.60 -8.54
C LEU A 680 -32.46 -31.02 -9.34
N HIS A 681 -33.64 -30.94 -8.73
CA HIS A 681 -34.94 -31.17 -9.35
C HIS A 681 -35.55 -29.83 -9.76
N PHE A 682 -36.06 -29.74 -10.98
CA PHE A 682 -36.69 -28.54 -11.52
C PHE A 682 -37.63 -28.87 -12.67
N THR A 683 -38.61 -28.01 -12.93
CA THR A 683 -39.50 -28.12 -14.10
C THR A 683 -39.04 -27.20 -15.23
N ASP A 684 -39.01 -27.70 -16.48
CA ASP A 684 -38.67 -26.90 -17.66
C ASP A 684 -39.84 -26.02 -18.17
N ALA A 685 -39.61 -25.25 -19.24
CA ALA A 685 -40.60 -24.35 -19.82
C ALA A 685 -41.85 -25.04 -20.36
N ASP A 686 -41.72 -26.29 -20.79
CA ASP A 686 -42.80 -27.09 -21.36
C ASP A 686 -43.56 -27.88 -20.29
N GLY A 687 -43.27 -27.64 -19.01
CA GLY A 687 -43.88 -28.33 -17.88
C GLY A 687 -43.33 -29.74 -17.64
N ARG A 688 -42.18 -30.10 -18.22
CA ARG A 688 -41.56 -31.41 -18.03
C ARG A 688 -40.63 -31.39 -16.82
N LEU A 689 -40.74 -32.42 -16.00
CA LEU A 689 -39.90 -32.58 -14.82
C LEU A 689 -38.47 -32.97 -15.23
N ARG A 690 -37.46 -32.35 -14.64
CA ARG A 690 -36.04 -32.55 -14.96
C ARG A 690 -35.21 -32.77 -13.70
N THR A 691 -34.15 -33.57 -13.84
CA THR A 691 -33.12 -33.72 -12.81
C THR A 691 -31.75 -33.42 -13.37
N LEU A 692 -31.03 -32.47 -12.77
CA LEU A 692 -29.59 -32.30 -12.99
C LEU A 692 -28.83 -33.18 -11.98
N SER A 693 -28.11 -34.18 -12.48
CA SER A 693 -27.21 -35.06 -11.74
C SER A 693 -25.76 -34.65 -12.03
N GLY A 694 -25.10 -34.00 -11.06
CA GLY A 694 -23.75 -33.44 -11.21
C GLY A 694 -22.73 -34.12 -10.31
N TRP A 695 -21.49 -34.24 -10.78
CA TRP A 695 -20.35 -34.68 -9.97
C TRP A 695 -19.05 -33.97 -10.34
N LYS A 696 -18.24 -33.65 -9.33
CA LYS A 696 -16.83 -33.23 -9.47
C LYS A 696 -15.94 -34.41 -9.11
N ASN A 697 -14.90 -34.64 -9.90
CA ASN A 697 -13.93 -35.69 -9.59
C ASN A 697 -12.75 -35.09 -8.83
N VAL A 698 -12.40 -35.69 -7.69
CA VAL A 698 -11.24 -35.31 -6.90
C VAL A 698 -10.30 -36.51 -6.86
N PHE A 699 -9.16 -36.42 -7.54
CA PHE A 699 -8.19 -37.52 -7.67
C PHE A 699 -6.97 -37.32 -6.76
N HIS A 700 -6.31 -38.41 -6.33
CA HIS A 700 -4.97 -38.30 -5.76
C HIS A 700 -3.96 -37.92 -6.85
N GLY A 701 -3.33 -36.76 -6.73
CA GLY A 701 -2.39 -36.21 -7.71
C GLY A 701 -1.50 -35.10 -7.14
N PRO A 702 -0.55 -34.56 -7.92
CA PRO A 702 0.27 -33.44 -7.48
C PRO A 702 -0.60 -32.19 -7.16
N PRO A 703 -0.15 -31.29 -6.26
CA PRO A 703 -0.93 -30.12 -5.85
C PRO A 703 -1.34 -29.16 -6.99
N THR A 704 -0.76 -29.30 -8.18
CA THR A 704 -1.09 -28.52 -9.38
C THR A 704 -2.48 -28.82 -9.93
N ASP A 705 -3.05 -29.99 -9.62
CA ASP A 705 -4.29 -30.46 -10.25
C ASP A 705 -5.55 -30.10 -9.42
N ILE A 706 -5.35 -29.62 -8.18
CA ILE A 706 -6.42 -29.22 -7.23
C ILE A 706 -7.41 -28.24 -7.88
N TRP A 707 -6.89 -27.26 -8.63
CA TRP A 707 -7.73 -26.24 -9.25
C TRP A 707 -8.63 -26.84 -10.34
N ALA A 708 -8.10 -27.70 -11.21
CA ALA A 708 -8.87 -28.31 -12.29
C ALA A 708 -9.99 -29.23 -11.77
N ASP A 709 -9.67 -30.00 -10.72
CA ASP A 709 -10.55 -31.02 -10.11
C ASP A 709 -11.68 -30.39 -9.27
N THR A 710 -11.41 -29.28 -8.57
CA THR A 710 -12.41 -28.58 -7.74
C THR A 710 -13.25 -27.56 -8.52
N SER A 711 -12.76 -27.08 -9.66
CA SER A 711 -13.45 -26.08 -10.49
C SER A 711 -14.35 -26.64 -11.60
N THR A 712 -14.24 -27.94 -11.92
CA THR A 712 -14.98 -28.55 -13.04
C THR A 712 -16.09 -29.47 -12.54
N LEU A 713 -17.35 -29.14 -12.88
CA LEU A 713 -18.52 -29.98 -12.63
C LEU A 713 -18.97 -30.67 -13.91
N PHE A 714 -19.02 -31.99 -13.89
CA PHE A 714 -19.65 -32.80 -14.93
C PHE A 714 -21.11 -33.03 -14.56
N PHE A 715 -22.04 -32.92 -15.51
CA PHE A 715 -23.44 -33.20 -15.20
C PHE A 715 -24.18 -33.91 -16.33
N ARG A 716 -25.24 -34.62 -15.95
CA ARG A 716 -26.26 -35.20 -16.83
C ARG A 716 -27.61 -34.57 -16.50
N LEU A 717 -28.40 -34.32 -17.53
CA LEU A 717 -29.78 -33.89 -17.42
C LEU A 717 -30.69 -35.09 -17.71
N LEU A 718 -31.54 -35.45 -16.75
CA LEU A 718 -32.42 -36.62 -16.80
C LEU A 718 -33.88 -36.19 -16.94
N GLU A 719 -34.68 -37.01 -17.62
CA GLU A 719 -36.13 -36.89 -17.70
C GLU A 719 -36.76 -37.36 -16.37
N GLY A 720 -37.67 -36.56 -15.81
CA GLY A 720 -38.33 -36.82 -14.52
C GLY A 720 -37.55 -36.30 -13.31
N HIS A 721 -38.20 -36.35 -12.14
CA HIS A 721 -37.54 -36.20 -10.84
C HIS A 721 -37.00 -37.55 -10.39
N VAL A 722 -35.71 -37.76 -10.64
CA VAL A 722 -35.02 -39.02 -10.42
C VAL A 722 -34.38 -38.98 -9.03
N ALA A 723 -34.63 -40.00 -8.22
CA ALA A 723 -33.99 -40.18 -6.92
C ALA A 723 -32.51 -40.62 -7.08
N GLU A 724 -31.67 -40.37 -6.08
CA GLU A 724 -30.28 -40.85 -6.10
C GLU A 724 -30.23 -42.38 -6.25
N GLY A 725 -29.30 -42.87 -7.07
CA GLY A 725 -29.11 -44.31 -7.31
C GLY A 725 -30.00 -44.90 -8.42
N LYS A 726 -30.91 -44.11 -9.02
CA LYS A 726 -31.76 -44.54 -10.15
C LYS A 726 -31.39 -43.91 -11.50
N ASP A 727 -30.20 -43.34 -11.59
CA ASP A 727 -29.72 -42.59 -12.76
C ASP A 727 -29.66 -43.45 -14.02
N GLU A 728 -29.35 -44.75 -13.89
CA GLU A 728 -29.24 -45.69 -15.01
C GLU A 728 -30.59 -46.13 -15.57
N GLU A 729 -31.67 -45.98 -14.80
CA GLU A 729 -33.05 -46.29 -15.20
C GLU A 729 -33.74 -45.10 -15.89
N ALA A 730 -33.13 -43.92 -15.83
CA ALA A 730 -33.72 -42.67 -16.33
C ALA A 730 -33.26 -42.33 -17.75
N LEU A 731 -34.15 -41.73 -18.54
CA LEU A 731 -33.81 -41.25 -19.87
C LEU A 731 -32.88 -40.03 -19.77
N ILE A 732 -31.67 -40.14 -20.32
CA ILE A 732 -30.70 -39.04 -20.38
C ILE A 732 -31.06 -38.10 -21.53
N VAL A 733 -31.41 -36.87 -21.17
CA VAL A 733 -31.79 -35.79 -22.10
C VAL A 733 -30.54 -35.17 -22.72
N GLY A 734 -29.45 -35.10 -21.95
CA GLY A 734 -28.14 -34.67 -22.41
C GLY A 734 -27.14 -34.57 -21.27
N ALA A 735 -25.93 -34.13 -21.60
CA ALA A 735 -24.83 -33.99 -20.64
C ALA A 735 -24.01 -32.73 -20.91
N GLY A 736 -23.32 -32.24 -19.90
CA GLY A 736 -22.57 -31.00 -19.99
C GLY A 736 -21.45 -30.87 -18.96
N THR A 737 -20.72 -29.77 -19.06
CA THR A 737 -19.65 -29.42 -18.12
C THR A 737 -19.77 -27.96 -17.75
N LEU A 738 -19.78 -27.68 -16.44
CA LEU A 738 -19.76 -26.33 -15.89
C LEU A 738 -18.41 -26.09 -15.21
N ARG A 739 -17.94 -24.84 -15.27
CA ARG A 739 -16.73 -24.38 -14.60
C ARG A 739 -17.03 -23.15 -13.76
N ILE A 740 -16.33 -23.04 -12.65
CA ILE A 740 -16.25 -21.79 -11.89
C ILE A 740 -15.01 -21.02 -12.36
N GLU A 741 -15.21 -19.77 -12.75
CA GLU A 741 -14.11 -18.87 -13.13
C GLU A 741 -13.44 -18.32 -11.86
N LEU A 742 -12.17 -17.93 -11.95
CA LEU A 742 -11.40 -17.44 -10.79
C LEU A 742 -12.06 -16.25 -10.09
N VAL A 743 -12.70 -15.36 -10.85
CA VAL A 743 -13.44 -14.20 -10.33
C VAL A 743 -14.73 -14.63 -9.61
N ASP A 744 -15.48 -15.59 -10.17
CA ASP A 744 -16.70 -16.14 -9.57
C ASP A 744 -16.39 -16.93 -8.28
N PHE A 745 -15.22 -17.59 -8.21
CA PHE A 745 -14.73 -18.25 -6.99
C PHE A 745 -14.35 -17.26 -5.88
N ILE A 746 -13.67 -16.15 -6.23
CA ILE A 746 -13.37 -15.08 -5.27
C ILE A 746 -14.67 -14.46 -4.74
N GLN A 747 -15.66 -14.26 -5.60
CA GLN A 747 -17.00 -13.82 -5.17
C GLN A 747 -17.66 -14.84 -4.24
N GLN A 748 -17.61 -16.14 -4.55
CA GLN A 748 -18.14 -17.20 -3.67
C GLN A 748 -17.55 -17.11 -2.25
N LEU A 749 -16.25 -16.83 -2.10
CA LEU A 749 -15.62 -16.66 -0.78
C LEU A 749 -16.25 -15.51 0.04
N THR A 750 -16.76 -14.47 -0.62
CA THR A 750 -17.47 -13.34 0.03
C THR A 750 -18.93 -13.66 0.41
N THR A 751 -19.48 -14.77 -0.08
CA THR A 751 -20.89 -15.16 0.14
C THR A 751 -21.09 -16.06 1.34
N PHE A 752 -20.01 -16.45 2.03
CA PHE A 752 -20.12 -17.26 3.24
C PHE A 752 -20.89 -16.49 4.32
N ARG A 753 -21.96 -17.10 4.83
CA ARG A 753 -22.79 -16.58 5.91
C ARG A 753 -22.96 -17.68 6.96
N THR A 754 -22.95 -17.28 8.23
CA THR A 754 -23.21 -18.18 9.36
C THR A 754 -24.27 -17.58 10.25
N GLU A 755 -25.27 -18.36 10.64
CA GLU A 755 -26.29 -17.94 11.59
C GLU A 755 -26.29 -18.88 12.80
N GLY A 756 -26.26 -18.32 14.01
CA GLY A 756 -26.26 -19.08 15.27
C GLY A 756 -25.15 -18.68 16.25
N PRO A 757 -25.15 -19.25 17.46
CA PRO A 757 -24.35 -18.78 18.61
C PRO A 757 -22.83 -19.00 18.47
N LYS A 758 -22.36 -19.75 17.46
CA LYS A 758 -20.94 -20.06 17.24
C LYS A 758 -20.48 -19.82 15.79
N GLY A 759 -21.02 -18.80 15.11
CA GLY A 759 -20.78 -18.53 13.68
C GLY A 759 -19.31 -18.55 13.24
N LEU A 760 -18.45 -17.75 13.88
CA LEU A 760 -17.00 -17.69 13.56
C LEU A 760 -16.28 -19.04 13.78
N SER A 761 -16.63 -19.76 14.84
CA SER A 761 -16.07 -21.09 15.13
C SER A 761 -16.57 -22.16 14.15
N ALA A 762 -17.79 -22.04 13.65
CA ALA A 762 -18.33 -22.94 12.64
C ALA A 762 -17.64 -22.76 11.29
N LEU A 763 -17.40 -21.52 10.86
CA LEU A 763 -16.64 -21.22 9.64
C LEU A 763 -15.21 -21.76 9.70
N GLU A 764 -14.52 -21.57 10.83
CA GLU A 764 -13.15 -22.06 11.02
C GLU A 764 -13.06 -23.60 11.01
N ARG A 765 -14.05 -24.27 11.60
CA ARG A 765 -14.12 -25.75 11.62
C ARG A 765 -14.44 -26.33 10.24
N PHE A 766 -15.36 -25.71 9.50
CA PHE A 766 -15.64 -26.08 8.12
C PHE A 766 -14.42 -25.87 7.22
N ALA A 767 -13.73 -24.73 7.33
CA ALA A 767 -12.51 -24.46 6.56
C ALA A 767 -11.39 -25.46 6.88
N ARG A 768 -11.17 -25.78 8.17
CA ARG A 768 -10.19 -26.81 8.58
C ARG A 768 -10.53 -28.19 8.04
N PHE A 769 -11.81 -28.58 8.07
CA PHE A 769 -12.26 -29.86 7.52
C PHE A 769 -12.05 -29.93 6.00
N PHE A 770 -12.48 -28.90 5.27
CA PHE A 770 -12.33 -28.84 3.82
C PHE A 770 -10.86 -28.88 3.37
N VAL A 771 -9.99 -28.13 4.06
CA VAL A 771 -8.54 -28.16 3.81
C VAL A 771 -7.92 -29.50 4.23
N GLY A 772 -8.40 -30.11 5.31
CA GLY A 772 -7.96 -31.43 5.76
C GLY A 772 -8.24 -32.53 4.73
N GLU A 773 -9.46 -32.59 4.21
CA GLU A 773 -9.84 -33.56 3.16
C GLU A 773 -9.05 -33.33 1.86
N LEU A 774 -8.80 -32.07 1.47
CA LEU A 774 -7.93 -31.77 0.33
C LEU A 774 -6.47 -32.18 0.59
N TRP A 775 -5.95 -31.99 1.80
CA TRP A 775 -4.59 -32.42 2.15
C TRP A 775 -4.45 -33.94 2.20
N ASP A 776 -5.49 -34.65 2.64
CA ASP A 776 -5.50 -36.11 2.63
C ASP A 776 -5.55 -36.68 1.21
N VAL A 777 -6.14 -35.97 0.24
CA VAL A 777 -6.18 -36.37 -1.18
C VAL A 777 -4.93 -35.93 -1.97
N TYR A 778 -4.40 -34.72 -1.77
CA TYR A 778 -3.29 -34.17 -2.58
C TYR A 778 -1.94 -34.10 -1.85
N GLY A 779 -1.90 -34.45 -0.57
CA GLY A 779 -0.68 -34.48 0.23
C GLY A 779 0.26 -35.64 -0.14
N PRO A 780 1.57 -35.52 0.13
CA PRO A 780 2.54 -36.56 -0.20
C PRO A 780 2.20 -37.88 0.51
N ALA A 781 2.09 -38.96 -0.25
CA ALA A 781 1.66 -40.27 0.24
C ALA A 781 2.50 -40.73 1.45
N LYS A 782 1.86 -40.92 2.62
CA LYS A 782 2.50 -41.59 3.75
C LYS A 782 2.79 -43.03 3.36
N ARG A 783 4.07 -43.33 3.14
CA ARG A 783 4.61 -44.67 2.87
C ARG A 783 4.22 -45.59 4.03
N LYS A 784 3.16 -46.40 3.87
CA LYS A 784 2.77 -47.44 4.84
C LYS A 784 3.89 -48.47 4.91
N VAL A 785 4.64 -48.47 6.01
CA VAL A 785 5.50 -49.58 6.39
C VAL A 785 4.57 -50.75 6.75
N ARG A 786 4.57 -51.80 5.91
CA ARG A 786 3.99 -53.09 6.30
C ARG A 786 4.88 -53.68 7.39
N VAL A 787 4.27 -54.04 8.53
CA VAL A 787 4.87 -54.89 9.57
C VAL A 787 5.08 -56.28 9.01
#